data_AF-A0A8S1Y4H2-F1
#
_entry.id   AF-A0A8S1Y4H2-F1
#
_cell.length_a   1.000
_cell.length_b   1.000
_cell.length_c   1.000
_cell.angle_alpha   90.00
_cell.angle_beta   90.00
_cell.angle_gamma   90.00
#
_symmetry.space_group_name_H-M   'P 1'
#
loop_
_entity.id
_entity.type
_entity.pdbx_description
1 polymer ?
#
loop_
_entity_poly.entity_id
_entity_poly.type
_entity_poly.pdbx_seq_one_letter_code
_entity_poly.pdbx_strand_id
1 'polypeptide(L)'
;MDYDVDYYPSQIVETIGDVTFSSQFDAGNLKSVRKESYNKYILTICNDTGINGKSATYRTWFYFSVEGMDNASLVTFVISNMQNQIGLFKDGMQPVFKTNNEWQRVRYPCQYRLLPDGLFEVTFQHLFQSNQKVYFAFTYPWSNQDNEQFINQMIQQGRQQIKDLYIKLNVLGYSKERRPIHLLTITSNNNSTNKVEDPINNVFPEASESRPIVFKKKYIFISARVHPGELPGSHVLNGIIKFLLNPNDKAAEVARNEFVWVIVPIINPDGVYRGHYRTDSLCQNLNRYYLNPSLNDHPTIYAIKEYILRLHNTDRFYAYIDLHAHAGHKGIFIFGNQLPNLHMHTQNCLIPKLLTLYSEIFDYDGCNFTEKNMYSADKGDGLSKEGSGRVALYKETNIIYSYTVECNYNSGKITNLLPKSSYLSDQEDIYYTYGNEQIDDQIVLGIPQQTTTNKTYFYTINDYEQVGQGIIMALLDVNLLNPCSKIPDSQFKTLANLKSFLAYNIMKVMHFRFEPYLRRVLKNINNKENIPRTLKSFYDYIKSNQIRDNLEQNEQQQTKQQFSRKPPQQELKLQKQTLQLQSQKLEKLPEIQKKSIQQRQVSQENSKNRNTSEGKAQPLQQQFQKQYKSFRITKNCAKATQQ
;
A
#
# COMPACT_ATOMS: atom_id res chain seq x y z
N MET A 1 11.01 -27.92 26.85
CA MET A 1 12.06 -26.96 27.25
C MET A 1 11.31 -25.69 27.59
N ASP A 2 11.23 -25.35 28.88
CA ASP A 2 10.68 -24.07 29.31
C ASP A 2 11.69 -23.00 28.92
N TYR A 3 11.44 -22.31 27.81
CA TYR A 3 12.24 -21.16 27.41
C TYR A 3 11.90 -20.00 28.35
N ASP A 4 12.93 -19.31 28.84
CA ASP A 4 12.76 -18.13 29.66
C ASP A 4 12.13 -17.01 28.81
N VAL A 5 10.84 -16.78 29.01
CA VAL A 5 10.06 -15.75 28.33
C VAL A 5 10.56 -14.33 28.64
N ASP A 6 11.27 -14.17 29.76
CA ASP A 6 11.84 -12.90 30.22
C ASP A 6 13.29 -12.71 29.75
N TYR A 7 13.79 -13.58 28.87
CA TYR A 7 15.09 -13.39 28.23
C TYR A 7 15.01 -12.40 27.05
N TYR A 8 15.72 -11.28 27.19
CA TYR A 8 15.86 -10.22 26.20
C TYR A 8 17.34 -10.03 25.81
N PRO A 9 17.87 -10.77 24.83
CA PRO A 9 19.30 -10.74 24.48
C PRO A 9 19.77 -9.36 23.98
N SER A 10 18.85 -8.54 23.51
CA SER A 10 19.05 -7.18 22.99
C SER A 10 19.05 -6.09 24.08
N GLN A 11 18.72 -6.42 25.32
CA GLN A 11 18.55 -5.46 26.42
C GLN A 11 19.62 -5.68 27.49
N ILE A 12 20.80 -5.11 27.26
CA ILE A 12 21.97 -5.25 28.15
C ILE A 12 22.27 -3.96 28.93
N VAL A 13 23.05 -4.11 30.01
CA VAL A 13 23.83 -3.03 30.63
C VAL A 13 25.28 -3.48 30.69
N GLU A 14 26.20 -2.66 30.19
CA GLU A 14 27.62 -2.95 30.15
C GLU A 14 28.43 -1.71 30.52
N THR A 15 29.30 -1.84 31.52
CA THR A 15 30.13 -0.73 32.02
C THR A 15 31.61 -1.02 31.72
N ILE A 16 32.30 -0.07 31.09
CA ILE A 16 33.72 -0.17 30.74
C ILE A 16 34.44 1.06 31.31
N GLY A 17 35.18 0.87 32.41
CA GLY A 17 35.70 2.00 33.20
C GLY A 17 34.52 2.79 33.78
N ASP A 18 34.50 4.11 33.56
CA ASP A 18 33.43 4.98 34.05
C ASP A 18 32.26 5.15 33.05
N VAL A 19 32.34 4.52 31.87
CA VAL A 19 31.33 4.65 30.82
C VAL A 19 30.37 3.47 30.86
N THR A 20 29.07 3.77 30.97
CA THR A 20 28.00 2.77 30.95
C THR A 20 27.20 2.83 29.66
N PHE A 21 27.09 1.70 28.98
CA PHE A 21 26.22 1.46 27.85
C PHE A 21 25.00 0.70 28.32
N SER A 22 23.81 1.13 27.90
CA SER A 22 22.57 0.43 28.24
C SER A 22 21.62 0.40 27.06
N SER A 23 20.95 -0.73 26.90
CA SER A 23 19.79 -0.94 26.02
C SER A 23 18.64 -1.57 26.78
N GLN A 24 18.71 -1.57 28.12
CA GLN A 24 17.72 -2.17 29.00
C GLN A 24 16.49 -1.26 29.16
N PHE A 25 15.78 -1.06 28.06
CA PHE A 25 14.57 -0.27 27.96
C PHE A 25 13.78 -0.67 26.71
N ASP A 26 12.53 -0.19 26.62
CA ASP A 26 11.63 -0.48 25.50
C ASP A 26 12.27 -0.12 24.14
N ALA A 27 12.21 -1.07 23.20
CA ALA A 27 12.86 -1.03 21.90
C ALA A 27 14.39 -0.94 21.90
N GLY A 28 15.06 -1.09 23.04
CA GLY A 28 16.51 -1.15 23.12
C GLY A 28 17.09 -2.35 22.36
N ASN A 29 18.20 -2.12 21.65
CA ASN A 29 18.95 -3.20 21.01
C ASN A 29 20.46 -2.90 21.02
N LEU A 30 21.16 -3.64 21.87
CA LEU A 30 22.60 -3.80 21.92
C LEU A 30 22.94 -5.19 22.46
N LYS A 31 23.98 -5.83 21.94
CA LYS A 31 24.41 -7.17 22.37
C LYS A 31 25.70 -7.17 23.19
N SER A 32 26.66 -6.36 22.78
CA SER A 32 27.93 -6.23 23.50
C SER A 32 28.67 -4.96 23.10
N VAL A 33 29.56 -4.51 23.97
CA VAL A 33 30.45 -3.38 23.75
C VAL A 33 31.87 -3.80 24.08
N ARG A 34 32.85 -3.28 23.33
CA ARG A 34 34.25 -3.35 23.74
C ARG A 34 34.96 -2.05 23.42
N LYS A 35 35.87 -1.65 24.30
CA LYS A 35 36.75 -0.49 24.06
C LYS A 35 37.95 -0.95 23.24
N GLU A 36 38.12 -0.38 22.05
CA GLU A 36 39.28 -0.67 21.18
C GLU A 36 40.42 0.33 21.45
N SER A 37 40.08 1.59 21.72
CA SER A 37 41.05 2.62 22.12
C SER A 37 40.36 3.68 22.99
N TYR A 38 41.11 4.70 23.43
CA TYR A 38 40.60 5.74 24.34
C TYR A 38 39.25 6.33 23.90
N ASN A 39 39.10 6.64 22.61
CA ASN A 39 37.91 7.27 22.01
C ASN A 39 37.16 6.36 21.01
N LYS A 40 37.35 5.04 21.06
CA LYS A 40 36.73 4.13 20.08
C LYS A 40 36.12 2.90 20.74
N TYR A 41 34.82 2.71 20.50
CA TYR A 41 34.04 1.57 20.97
C TYR A 41 33.50 0.76 19.79
N ILE A 42 33.64 -0.56 19.88
CA ILE A 42 33.05 -1.49 18.92
C ILE A 42 31.85 -2.17 19.57
N LEU A 43 30.71 -2.03 18.92
CA LEU A 43 29.40 -2.47 19.39
C LEU A 43 28.89 -3.57 18.46
N THR A 44 28.24 -4.57 19.04
CA THR A 44 27.47 -5.56 18.28
C THR A 44 26.00 -5.48 18.65
N ILE A 45 25.12 -5.75 17.68
CA ILE A 45 23.67 -5.71 17.86
C ILE A 45 23.09 -7.12 17.76
N CYS A 46 21.93 -7.32 18.37
CA CYS A 46 21.19 -8.56 18.31
C CYS A 46 20.40 -8.67 16.99
N ASN A 47 20.38 -9.87 16.45
CA ASN A 47 19.39 -10.24 15.44
C ASN A 47 18.02 -10.46 16.11
N ASP A 48 16.95 -10.41 15.33
CA ASP A 48 15.61 -10.74 15.86
C ASP A 48 15.62 -12.16 16.42
N THR A 49 15.30 -12.31 17.71
CA THR A 49 15.42 -13.57 18.46
C THR A 49 14.11 -13.86 19.17
N GLY A 50 13.53 -15.01 18.85
CA GLY A 50 12.21 -15.40 19.31
C GLY A 50 12.24 -16.15 20.64
N ILE A 51 11.11 -16.12 21.35
CA ILE A 51 10.89 -16.85 22.61
C ILE A 51 10.92 -18.39 22.42
N ASN A 52 10.83 -18.85 21.18
CA ASN A 52 10.91 -20.25 20.80
C ASN A 52 12.36 -20.71 20.52
N GLY A 53 13.36 -19.89 20.85
CA GLY A 53 14.77 -20.15 20.58
C GLY A 53 15.19 -19.98 19.11
N LYS A 54 14.27 -19.62 18.21
CA LYS A 54 14.62 -19.30 16.82
C LYS A 54 15.26 -17.92 16.74
N SER A 55 16.09 -17.76 15.73
CA SER A 55 16.78 -16.51 15.42
C SER A 55 16.61 -16.24 13.93
N ALA A 56 16.06 -15.07 13.59
CA ALA A 56 16.05 -14.61 12.20
C ALA A 56 17.40 -13.97 11.85
N THR A 57 17.68 -13.81 10.56
CA THR A 57 18.91 -13.16 10.08
C THR A 57 18.83 -11.64 10.08
N TYR A 58 17.65 -11.07 10.33
CA TYR A 58 17.41 -9.64 10.37
C TYR A 58 18.19 -9.00 11.52
N ARG A 59 19.04 -8.03 11.17
CA ARG A 59 19.96 -7.36 12.11
C ARG A 59 20.30 -5.97 11.60
N THR A 60 19.45 -5.01 11.92
CA THR A 60 19.59 -3.62 11.42
C THR A 60 19.32 -2.60 12.52
N TRP A 61 18.35 -2.87 13.39
CA TRP A 61 17.97 -1.95 14.45
C TRP A 61 19.02 -1.92 15.56
N PHE A 62 19.33 -0.71 16.02
CA PHE A 62 20.07 -0.49 17.26
C PHE A 62 19.46 0.70 17.98
N TYR A 63 19.42 0.60 19.30
CA TYR A 63 18.97 1.67 20.19
C TYR A 63 19.60 1.46 21.55
N PHE A 64 20.48 2.37 21.95
CA PHE A 64 21.21 2.28 23.20
C PHE A 64 21.48 3.67 23.76
N SER A 65 21.84 3.73 25.04
CA SER A 65 22.28 4.93 25.74
C SER A 65 23.71 4.79 26.21
N VAL A 66 24.40 5.91 26.31
CA VAL A 66 25.76 6.04 26.84
C VAL A 66 25.73 7.08 27.96
N GLU A 67 26.33 6.74 29.10
CA GLU A 67 26.44 7.60 30.28
C GLU A 67 27.87 7.54 30.83
N GLY A 68 28.32 8.61 31.48
CA GLY A 68 29.67 8.69 32.07
C GLY A 68 30.80 9.03 31.08
N MET A 69 30.45 9.54 29.89
CA MET A 69 31.46 10.04 28.95
C MET A 69 31.93 11.44 29.33
N ASP A 70 33.24 11.69 29.20
CA ASP A 70 33.84 12.98 29.50
C ASP A 70 33.34 14.10 28.57
N ASN A 71 33.12 15.27 29.15
CA ASN A 71 32.78 16.48 28.40
C ASN A 71 33.85 16.82 27.34
N ALA A 72 33.40 17.35 26.21
CA ALA A 72 34.20 17.72 25.04
C ALA A 72 34.96 16.54 24.39
N SER A 73 34.53 15.30 24.64
CA SER A 73 35.13 14.12 24.02
C SER A 73 34.48 13.76 22.70
N LEU A 74 35.29 13.69 21.64
CA LEU A 74 34.88 13.14 20.35
C LEU A 74 35.06 11.61 20.37
N VAL A 75 33.96 10.88 20.39
CA VAL A 75 33.94 9.42 20.48
C VAL A 75 33.50 8.81 19.16
N THR A 76 34.15 7.71 18.80
CA THR A 76 33.83 6.91 17.61
C THR A 76 33.14 5.61 18.02
N PHE A 77 31.97 5.36 17.46
CA PHE A 77 31.21 4.13 17.64
C PHE A 77 31.23 3.33 16.34
N VAL A 78 31.43 2.02 16.44
CA VAL A 78 31.42 1.09 15.31
C VAL A 78 30.38 0.01 15.57
N ILE A 79 29.27 0.00 14.81
CA ILE A 79 28.34 -1.12 14.81
C ILE A 79 28.87 -2.16 13.82
N SER A 80 29.38 -3.29 14.32
CA SER A 80 30.26 -4.16 13.53
C SER A 80 29.59 -5.35 12.84
N ASN A 81 28.28 -5.56 13.04
CA ASN A 81 27.63 -6.81 12.63
C ASN A 81 26.23 -6.62 12.01
N MET A 82 25.96 -5.48 11.37
CA MET A 82 24.66 -5.24 10.73
C MET A 82 24.50 -6.13 9.48
N GLN A 83 23.25 -6.35 9.09
CA GLN A 83 22.91 -6.81 7.74
C GLN A 83 23.24 -5.71 6.73
N ASN A 84 23.45 -6.09 5.46
CA ASN A 84 23.77 -5.16 4.39
C ASN A 84 22.72 -4.03 4.25
N GLN A 85 23.10 -2.83 4.66
CA GLN A 85 22.33 -1.59 4.51
C GLN A 85 23.08 -0.56 3.64
N ILE A 86 23.95 -1.03 2.73
CA ILE A 86 24.80 -0.15 1.93
C ILE A 86 24.01 0.88 1.13
N GLY A 87 22.79 0.57 0.68
CA GLY A 87 21.93 1.51 -0.03
C GLY A 87 21.65 2.77 0.79
N LEU A 88 21.24 2.60 2.06
CA LEU A 88 20.94 3.72 2.95
C LEU A 88 22.17 4.59 3.25
N PHE A 89 23.28 3.95 3.62
CA PHE A 89 24.49 4.69 4.03
C PHE A 89 25.24 5.29 2.84
N LYS A 90 25.16 4.67 1.65
CA LYS A 90 25.61 5.27 0.39
C LYS A 90 24.88 6.57 0.09
N ASP A 91 23.61 6.64 0.49
CA ASP A 91 22.77 7.83 0.34
C ASP A 91 22.87 8.80 1.53
N GLY A 92 23.91 8.66 2.35
CA GLY A 92 24.25 9.60 3.41
C GLY A 92 23.48 9.39 4.71
N MET A 93 22.84 8.23 4.92
CA MET A 93 22.12 7.97 6.17
C MET A 93 23.00 8.19 7.40
N GLN A 94 22.44 8.91 8.36
CA GLN A 94 23.05 9.20 9.65
C GLN A 94 22.13 8.71 10.77
N PRO A 95 22.66 7.94 11.75
CA PRO A 95 21.99 7.65 13.00
C PRO A 95 21.53 8.91 13.72
N VAL A 96 20.64 8.76 14.69
CA VAL A 96 20.14 9.87 15.50
C VAL A 96 20.61 9.74 16.94
N PHE A 97 20.70 10.86 17.64
CA PHE A 97 20.99 10.92 19.07
C PHE A 97 20.04 11.88 19.80
N LYS A 98 19.93 11.73 21.12
CA LYS A 98 19.10 12.57 22.01
C LYS A 98 19.83 12.85 23.32
N THR A 99 19.94 14.13 23.68
CA THR A 99 20.51 14.62 24.96
C THR A 99 19.49 15.43 25.77
N ASN A 100 18.73 16.33 25.13
CA ASN A 100 17.83 17.29 25.78
C ASN A 100 16.39 17.19 25.22
N ASN A 101 15.77 16.02 25.34
CA ASN A 101 14.40 15.73 24.86
C ASN A 101 14.13 15.77 23.35
N GLU A 102 15.06 16.29 22.53
CA GLU A 102 14.93 16.29 21.06
C GLU A 102 15.89 15.33 20.37
N TRP A 103 15.41 14.66 19.33
CA TRP A 103 16.21 13.80 18.47
C TRP A 103 16.88 14.61 17.36
N GLN A 104 18.19 14.41 17.20
CA GLN A 104 19.00 15.06 16.17
C GLN A 104 19.81 14.01 15.42
N ARG A 105 20.16 14.28 14.15
CA ARG A 105 21.08 13.40 13.41
C ARG A 105 22.51 13.63 13.89
N VAL A 106 23.31 12.56 13.92
CA VAL A 106 24.75 12.70 14.19
C VAL A 106 25.38 13.61 13.13
N ARG A 107 26.25 14.53 13.57
CA ARG A 107 26.73 15.61 12.69
C ARG A 107 27.74 15.15 11.66
N TYR A 108 28.62 14.23 12.05
CA TYR A 108 29.69 13.75 11.19
C TYR A 108 29.18 12.69 10.20
N PRO A 109 29.62 12.71 8.93
CA PRO A 109 29.30 11.65 7.98
C PRO A 109 29.73 10.28 8.50
N CYS A 110 28.88 9.27 8.28
CA CYS A 110 29.19 7.89 8.66
C CYS A 110 30.17 7.27 7.66
N GLN A 111 31.11 6.47 8.17
CA GLN A 111 31.89 5.55 7.34
C GLN A 111 31.21 4.18 7.37
N TYR A 112 31.29 3.42 6.28
CA TYR A 112 30.69 2.11 6.21
C TYR A 112 31.50 1.17 5.31
N ARG A 113 31.40 -0.13 5.57
CA ARG A 113 32.00 -1.17 4.74
C ARG A 113 31.22 -2.47 4.79
N LEU A 114 31.19 -3.18 3.66
CA LEU A 114 30.74 -4.57 3.59
C LEU A 114 31.95 -5.47 3.82
N LEU A 115 31.85 -6.35 4.82
CA LEU A 115 32.91 -7.28 5.20
C LEU A 115 32.85 -8.55 4.33
N PRO A 116 33.97 -9.31 4.20
CA PRO A 116 34.02 -10.51 3.37
C PRO A 116 33.03 -11.62 3.77
N ASP A 117 32.62 -11.65 5.04
CA ASP A 117 31.63 -12.59 5.60
C ASP A 117 30.18 -12.15 5.34
N GLY A 118 29.97 -11.03 4.65
CA GLY A 118 28.66 -10.47 4.33
C GLY A 118 28.06 -9.56 5.42
N LEU A 119 28.76 -9.37 6.55
CA LEU A 119 28.36 -8.39 7.57
C LEU A 119 28.64 -6.97 7.09
N PHE A 120 27.88 -6.02 7.62
CA PHE A 120 27.98 -4.61 7.31
C PHE A 120 28.37 -3.84 8.56
N GLU A 121 29.41 -3.03 8.44
CA GLU A 121 29.92 -2.18 9.52
C GLU A 121 29.58 -0.73 9.24
N VAL A 122 29.10 -0.03 10.28
CA VAL A 122 28.86 1.41 10.26
C VAL A 122 29.65 2.05 11.38
N THR A 123 30.44 3.06 11.05
CA THR A 123 31.17 3.89 11.99
C THR A 123 30.61 5.30 11.99
N PHE A 124 30.29 5.82 13.18
CA PHE A 124 29.84 7.19 13.36
C PHE A 124 30.51 7.84 14.56
N GLN A 125 30.55 9.17 14.57
CA GLN A 125 31.22 9.96 15.60
C GLN A 125 30.24 10.90 16.30
N HIS A 126 30.44 11.10 17.60
CA HIS A 126 29.66 12.03 18.40
C HIS A 126 30.55 12.80 19.36
N LEU A 127 30.33 14.12 19.43
CA LEU A 127 30.99 15.02 20.38
C LEU A 127 30.08 15.15 21.61
N PHE A 128 30.50 14.58 22.73
CA PHE A 128 29.81 14.73 24.00
C PHE A 128 30.03 16.14 24.54
N GLN A 129 28.94 16.85 24.82
CA GLN A 129 28.95 18.26 25.28
C GLN A 129 28.65 18.41 26.79
N SER A 130 28.31 17.30 27.44
CA SER A 130 28.04 17.22 28.87
C SER A 130 28.19 15.76 29.30
N ASN A 131 28.24 15.53 30.62
CA ASN A 131 28.28 14.17 31.19
C ASN A 131 26.87 13.54 31.26
N GLN A 132 25.86 14.15 30.63
CA GLN A 132 24.50 13.63 30.63
C GLN A 132 24.39 12.37 29.77
N LYS A 133 23.43 11.52 30.12
CA LYS A 133 23.07 10.34 29.34
C LYS A 133 22.64 10.72 27.92
N VAL A 134 23.28 10.12 26.93
CA VAL A 134 22.98 10.32 25.50
C VAL A 134 22.41 9.05 24.91
N TYR A 135 21.27 9.14 24.25
CA TYR A 135 20.68 8.02 23.51
C TYR A 135 21.11 8.06 22.05
N PHE A 136 21.33 6.91 21.43
CA PHE A 136 21.65 6.73 20.01
C PHE A 136 20.76 5.67 19.39
N ALA A 137 20.23 5.92 18.20
CA ALA A 137 19.37 4.98 17.49
C ALA A 137 19.62 4.99 15.97
N PHE A 138 19.25 3.90 15.30
CA PHE A 138 19.37 3.76 13.85
C PHE A 138 18.60 4.86 13.08
N THR A 139 17.41 5.20 13.55
CA THR A 139 16.58 6.34 13.11
C THR A 139 15.73 6.82 14.29
N TYR A 140 14.88 7.85 14.11
CA TYR A 140 13.98 8.40 15.13
C TYR A 140 13.14 7.29 15.79
N PRO A 141 13.46 6.86 17.04
CA PRO A 141 12.77 5.76 17.70
C PRO A 141 11.35 6.15 18.12
N TRP A 142 10.53 5.11 18.29
CA TRP A 142 9.14 5.18 18.73
C TRP A 142 8.80 3.84 19.38
N SER A 143 8.92 3.81 20.71
CA SER A 143 8.70 2.64 21.55
C SER A 143 7.20 2.40 21.84
N ASN A 144 6.85 1.30 22.51
CA ASN A 144 5.47 1.11 22.97
C ASN A 144 5.10 2.19 23.99
N GLN A 145 6.02 2.52 24.91
CA GLN A 145 5.85 3.58 25.88
C GLN A 145 5.64 4.95 25.24
N ASP A 146 6.45 5.33 24.24
CA ASP A 146 6.27 6.59 23.50
C ASP A 146 4.88 6.65 22.86
N ASN A 147 4.45 5.53 22.27
CA ASN A 147 3.15 5.42 21.63
C ASN A 147 1.99 5.57 22.62
N GLU A 148 2.03 4.90 23.76
CA GLU A 148 1.01 5.02 24.80
C GLU A 148 0.90 6.45 25.35
N GLN A 149 2.04 7.08 25.63
CA GLN A 149 2.09 8.47 26.10
C GLN A 149 1.48 9.42 25.06
N PHE A 150 1.89 9.29 23.79
CA PHE A 150 1.36 10.08 22.69
C PHE A 150 -0.15 9.93 22.52
N ILE A 151 -0.66 8.70 22.47
CA ILE A 151 -2.09 8.44 22.26
C ILE A 151 -2.92 8.99 23.43
N ASN A 152 -2.46 8.80 24.67
CA ASN A 152 -3.15 9.35 25.85
C ASN A 152 -3.18 10.88 25.82
N GLN A 153 -2.06 11.52 25.46
CA GLN A 153 -1.99 12.97 25.29
C GLN A 153 -2.95 13.46 24.20
N MET A 154 -2.98 12.81 23.04
CA MET A 154 -3.88 13.14 21.93
C MET A 154 -5.36 12.99 22.32
N ILE A 155 -5.71 11.92 23.05
CA ILE A 155 -7.07 11.72 23.56
C ILE A 155 -7.48 12.84 24.53
N GLN A 156 -6.60 13.17 25.47
CA GLN A 156 -6.87 14.22 26.45
C GLN A 156 -7.08 15.57 25.77
N GLN A 157 -6.16 15.96 24.87
CA GLN A 157 -6.23 17.22 24.14
C GLN A 157 -7.47 17.28 23.24
N GLY A 158 -7.75 16.23 22.48
CA GLY A 158 -8.91 16.16 21.60
C GLY A 158 -10.23 16.32 22.35
N ARG A 159 -10.40 15.64 23.50
CA ARG A 159 -11.61 15.75 24.34
C ARG A 159 -11.80 17.14 24.93
N GLN A 160 -10.72 17.85 25.21
CA GLN A 160 -10.78 19.21 25.75
C GLN A 160 -11.09 20.25 24.68
N GLN A 161 -10.62 20.05 23.45
CA GLN A 161 -10.63 21.09 22.41
C GLN A 161 -11.72 20.89 21.35
N ILE A 162 -12.27 19.67 21.19
CA ILE A 162 -13.23 19.35 20.13
C ILE A 162 -14.55 18.88 20.74
N LYS A 163 -15.60 19.71 20.60
CA LYS A 163 -16.92 19.50 21.21
C LYS A 163 -17.60 18.19 20.81
N ASP A 164 -17.67 17.91 19.51
CA ASP A 164 -18.42 16.77 18.97
C ASP A 164 -17.53 15.54 18.68
N LEU A 165 -16.37 15.43 19.36
CA LEU A 165 -15.42 14.34 19.14
C LEU A 165 -15.90 13.02 19.78
N TYR A 166 -15.92 11.97 18.97
CA TYR A 166 -15.83 10.60 19.45
C TYR A 166 -14.39 10.12 19.34
N ILE A 167 -13.77 9.83 20.48
CA ILE A 167 -12.45 9.20 20.54
C ILE A 167 -12.42 8.10 21.60
N LYS A 168 -12.13 6.87 21.15
CA LYS A 168 -12.09 5.69 22.01
C LYS A 168 -10.87 4.83 21.69
N LEU A 169 -10.12 4.50 22.75
CA LEU A 169 -9.03 3.55 22.70
C LEU A 169 -9.53 2.23 23.26
N ASN A 170 -9.37 1.15 22.50
CA ASN A 170 -9.79 -0.18 22.88
C ASN A 170 -8.64 -1.17 22.74
N VAL A 171 -8.65 -2.23 23.55
CA VAL A 171 -7.80 -3.40 23.30
C VAL A 171 -8.51 -4.30 22.30
N LEU A 172 -7.99 -4.40 21.08
CA LEU A 172 -8.51 -5.28 20.03
C LEU A 172 -8.21 -6.75 20.35
N GLY A 173 -7.06 -7.00 20.96
CA GLY A 173 -6.56 -8.32 21.33
C GLY A 173 -5.20 -8.19 22.00
N TYR A 174 -4.55 -9.31 22.25
CA TYR A 174 -3.21 -9.34 22.84
C TYR A 174 -2.23 -10.03 21.90
N SER A 175 -0.98 -9.58 21.91
CA SER A 175 0.14 -10.24 21.25
C SER A 175 0.48 -11.58 21.91
N LYS A 176 1.47 -12.29 21.36
CA LYS A 176 1.92 -13.60 21.87
C LYS A 176 2.44 -13.50 23.29
N GLU A 177 3.12 -12.40 23.63
CA GLU A 177 3.62 -12.10 24.98
C GLU A 177 2.67 -11.20 25.78
N ARG A 178 1.37 -11.19 25.44
CA ARG A 178 0.31 -10.51 26.21
C ARG A 178 0.40 -8.98 26.26
N ARG A 179 1.07 -8.34 25.30
CA ARG A 179 1.00 -6.87 25.12
C ARG A 179 -0.28 -6.49 24.38
N PRO A 180 -0.98 -5.40 24.77
CA PRO A 180 -2.24 -5.03 24.16
C PRO A 180 -2.05 -4.54 22.73
N ILE A 181 -2.97 -4.92 21.84
CA ILE A 181 -3.10 -4.36 20.49
C ILE A 181 -4.17 -3.29 20.55
N HIS A 182 -3.73 -2.03 20.55
CA HIS A 182 -4.64 -0.90 20.64
C HIS A 182 -5.35 -0.59 19.31
N LEU A 183 -6.66 -0.38 19.41
CA LEU A 183 -7.53 0.14 18.37
C LEU A 183 -8.02 1.52 18.78
N LEU A 184 -7.53 2.56 18.11
CA LEU A 184 -8.00 3.92 18.29
C LEU A 184 -9.10 4.23 17.25
N THR A 185 -10.27 4.62 17.72
CA THR A 185 -11.36 5.09 16.87
C THR A 185 -11.50 6.61 17.02
N ILE A 186 -11.41 7.36 15.93
CA ILE A 186 -11.59 8.82 15.88
C ILE A 186 -12.69 9.15 14.86
N THR A 187 -13.70 9.91 15.27
CA THR A 187 -14.73 10.46 14.36
C THR A 187 -15.51 11.57 15.08
N SER A 188 -16.39 12.27 14.37
CA SER A 188 -17.39 13.14 15.02
C SER A 188 -18.63 12.33 15.45
N ASN A 189 -19.33 12.76 16.49
CA ASN A 189 -20.53 12.10 17.01
C ASN A 189 -21.75 12.15 16.06
N ASN A 190 -21.69 12.93 14.98
CA ASN A 190 -22.73 12.92 13.95
C ASN A 190 -22.88 11.52 13.33
N ASN A 191 -24.11 11.16 12.94
CA ASN A 191 -24.44 9.82 12.40
C ASN A 191 -24.03 8.64 13.31
N SER A 192 -23.84 8.88 14.61
CA SER A 192 -23.70 7.82 15.61
C SER A 192 -25.02 7.07 15.81
N THR A 193 -24.93 5.86 16.34
CA THR A 193 -26.08 5.08 16.79
C THR A 193 -25.94 4.78 18.27
N ASN A 194 -27.04 4.50 18.96
CA ASN A 194 -27.03 4.08 20.36
C ASN A 194 -26.60 2.61 20.56
N LYS A 195 -26.02 1.98 19.53
CA LYS A 195 -25.61 0.57 19.55
C LYS A 195 -24.09 0.46 19.56
N VAL A 196 -23.57 -0.37 20.44
CA VAL A 196 -22.19 -0.86 20.38
C VAL A 196 -22.03 -1.84 19.21
N GLU A 197 -20.81 -1.99 18.72
CA GLU A 197 -20.50 -2.98 17.71
C GLU A 197 -20.80 -4.40 18.18
N ASP A 198 -21.27 -5.24 17.26
CA ASP A 198 -21.56 -6.65 17.53
C ASP A 198 -20.28 -7.39 18.00
N PRO A 199 -20.41 -8.37 18.90
CA PRO A 199 -19.27 -9.15 19.36
C PRO A 199 -18.60 -9.91 18.21
N ILE A 200 -17.28 -9.97 18.25
CA ILE A 200 -16.45 -10.76 17.33
C ILE A 200 -15.75 -11.82 18.17
N ASN A 201 -15.86 -13.09 17.79
CA ASN A 201 -15.26 -14.19 18.55
C ASN A 201 -13.73 -14.00 18.68
N ASN A 202 -13.22 -14.08 19.92
CA ASN A 202 -11.80 -13.94 20.26
C ASN A 202 -11.18 -12.56 19.94
N VAL A 203 -11.99 -11.53 19.73
CA VAL A 203 -11.56 -10.15 19.46
C VAL A 203 -12.33 -9.23 20.40
N PHE A 204 -11.66 -8.20 20.92
CA PHE A 204 -12.09 -7.41 22.08
C PHE A 204 -12.24 -8.28 23.34
N PRO A 205 -11.13 -8.60 24.02
CA PRO A 205 -11.16 -9.46 25.22
C PRO A 205 -11.85 -8.81 26.43
N GLU A 206 -12.04 -7.49 26.40
CA GLU A 206 -12.74 -6.73 27.44
C GLU A 206 -14.28 -6.85 27.33
N ALA A 207 -15.01 -6.35 28.34
CA ALA A 207 -16.47 -6.40 28.38
C ALA A 207 -17.13 -5.75 27.14
N SER A 208 -18.31 -6.23 26.73
CA SER A 208 -18.99 -5.75 25.51
C SER A 208 -19.25 -4.24 25.44
N GLU A 209 -19.46 -3.60 26.60
CA GLU A 209 -19.64 -2.15 26.71
C GLU A 209 -18.37 -1.35 26.37
N SER A 210 -17.21 -2.01 26.39
CA SER A 210 -15.96 -1.39 25.98
C SER A 210 -15.87 -1.25 24.45
N ARG A 211 -16.58 -2.02 23.62
CA ARG A 211 -16.48 -1.92 22.15
C ARG A 211 -16.86 -0.54 21.58
N PRO A 212 -16.38 -0.17 20.39
CA PRO A 212 -16.80 1.06 19.73
C PRO A 212 -18.31 1.09 19.48
N ILE A 213 -18.91 2.29 19.41
CA ILE A 213 -20.29 2.44 18.91
C ILE A 213 -20.32 2.41 17.38
N VAL A 214 -21.47 2.06 16.82
CA VAL A 214 -21.66 1.97 15.38
C VAL A 214 -21.99 3.36 14.81
N PHE A 215 -21.34 3.73 13.70
CA PHE A 215 -21.59 4.98 12.97
C PHE A 215 -22.06 4.71 11.53
N LYS A 216 -23.06 5.43 11.05
CA LYS A 216 -23.54 5.35 9.65
C LYS A 216 -22.63 6.17 8.71
N LYS A 217 -21.34 5.83 8.71
CA LYS A 217 -20.28 6.48 7.92
C LYS A 217 -19.38 5.43 7.29
N LYS A 218 -18.54 5.85 6.35
CA LYS A 218 -17.48 5.02 5.78
C LYS A 218 -16.33 4.86 6.78
N TYR A 219 -15.71 3.69 6.82
CA TYR A 219 -14.62 3.33 7.72
C TYR A 219 -13.30 3.28 6.95
N ILE A 220 -12.30 3.98 7.47
CA ILE A 220 -10.92 3.96 6.97
C ILE A 220 -10.08 3.26 8.04
N PHE A 221 -9.45 2.15 7.67
CA PHE A 221 -8.57 1.39 8.55
C PHE A 221 -7.11 1.71 8.24
N ILE A 222 -6.36 2.13 9.26
CA ILE A 222 -4.94 2.46 9.13
C ILE A 222 -4.14 1.65 10.14
N SER A 223 -3.06 1.02 9.70
CA SER A 223 -2.13 0.32 10.57
C SER A 223 -0.70 0.74 10.37
N ALA A 224 0.13 0.53 11.39
CA ALA A 224 1.57 0.69 11.30
C ALA A 224 2.30 -0.38 12.12
N ARG A 225 3.62 -0.50 11.87
CA ARG A 225 4.55 -1.31 12.68
C ARG A 225 4.18 -2.79 12.76
N VAL A 226 3.78 -3.38 11.64
CA VAL A 226 3.83 -4.85 11.49
C VAL A 226 5.27 -5.35 11.53
N HIS A 227 6.19 -4.59 10.92
CA HIS A 227 7.62 -4.72 11.12
C HIS A 227 8.08 -3.73 12.20
N PRO A 228 8.72 -4.19 13.29
CA PRO A 228 9.04 -3.34 14.43
C PRO A 228 10.04 -2.22 14.16
N GLY A 229 10.99 -2.40 13.24
CA GLY A 229 12.04 -1.42 12.94
C GLY A 229 11.63 -0.32 11.95
N GLU A 230 10.42 -0.41 11.38
CA GLU A 230 9.94 0.48 10.32
C GLU A 230 9.28 1.76 10.87
N LEU A 231 10.10 2.53 11.59
CA LEU A 231 9.72 3.72 12.36
C LEU A 231 9.20 4.93 11.55
N PRO A 232 9.69 5.23 10.33
CA PRO A 232 9.10 6.27 9.50
C PRO A 232 7.57 6.16 9.35
N GLY A 233 7.03 4.94 9.26
CA GLY A 233 5.59 4.71 9.21
C GLY A 233 4.84 5.16 10.48
N SER A 234 5.45 5.04 11.66
CA SER A 234 4.88 5.58 12.92
C SER A 234 4.77 7.10 12.88
N HIS A 235 5.79 7.80 12.36
CA HIS A 235 5.77 9.26 12.27
C HIS A 235 4.73 9.77 11.27
N VAL A 236 4.53 9.06 10.14
CA VAL A 236 3.40 9.33 9.23
C VAL A 236 2.06 9.16 9.95
N LEU A 237 1.90 8.10 10.74
CA LEU A 237 0.67 7.86 11.51
C LEU A 237 0.42 8.95 12.56
N ASN A 238 1.47 9.39 13.24
CA ASN A 238 1.37 10.47 14.22
C ASN A 238 0.87 11.76 13.55
N GLY A 239 1.34 12.07 12.33
CA GLY A 239 0.83 13.18 11.53
C GLY A 239 -0.66 13.05 11.20
N ILE A 240 -1.12 11.85 10.85
CA ILE A 240 -2.55 11.55 10.63
C ILE A 240 -3.35 11.85 11.90
N ILE A 241 -2.93 11.33 13.05
CA ILE A 241 -3.65 11.51 14.33
C ILE A 241 -3.67 12.98 14.75
N LYS A 242 -2.52 13.67 14.69
CA LYS A 242 -2.39 15.09 15.00
C LYS A 242 -3.31 15.94 14.12
N PHE A 243 -3.34 15.66 12.82
CA PHE A 243 -4.21 16.38 11.89
C PHE A 243 -5.69 16.14 12.19
N LEU A 244 -6.10 14.87 12.36
CA LEU A 244 -7.49 14.53 12.70
C LEU A 244 -7.96 15.16 14.00
N LEU A 245 -7.06 15.49 14.92
CA LEU A 245 -7.36 16.12 16.21
C LEU A 245 -7.04 17.61 16.26
N ASN A 246 -6.77 18.25 15.12
CA ASN A 246 -6.67 19.69 15.04
C ASN A 246 -8.07 20.31 15.14
N PRO A 247 -8.37 21.13 16.18
CA PRO A 247 -9.68 21.75 16.35
C PRO A 247 -9.91 22.91 15.37
N ASN A 248 -8.84 23.52 14.86
CA ASN A 248 -8.89 24.75 14.07
C ASN A 248 -8.80 24.50 12.55
N ASP A 249 -8.72 23.24 12.13
CA ASP A 249 -8.61 22.87 10.72
C ASP A 249 -9.94 22.35 10.16
N LYS A 250 -10.46 23.03 9.13
CA LYS A 250 -11.76 22.69 8.53
C LYS A 250 -11.73 21.35 7.80
N ALA A 251 -10.61 21.00 7.15
CA ALA A 251 -10.47 19.71 6.49
C ALA A 251 -10.40 18.57 7.52
N ALA A 252 -9.76 18.79 8.68
CA ALA A 252 -9.81 17.84 9.79
C ALA A 252 -11.25 17.65 10.33
N GLU A 253 -12.03 18.73 10.45
CA GLU A 253 -13.44 18.65 10.84
C GLU A 253 -14.26 17.81 9.84
N VAL A 254 -14.15 18.09 8.53
CA VAL A 254 -14.84 17.33 7.49
C VAL A 254 -14.40 15.86 7.51
N ALA A 255 -13.10 15.58 7.67
CA ALA A 255 -12.58 14.23 7.80
C ALA A 255 -13.24 13.45 8.95
N ARG A 256 -13.43 14.08 10.12
CA ARG A 256 -14.15 13.46 11.25
C ARG A 256 -15.65 13.32 11.01
N ASN A 257 -16.27 14.26 10.29
CA ASN A 257 -17.71 14.24 10.00
C ASN A 257 -18.09 13.14 9.00
N GLU A 258 -17.23 12.86 8.02
CA GLU A 258 -17.52 11.97 6.89
C GLU A 258 -17.02 10.54 7.09
N PHE A 259 -15.95 10.35 7.88
CA PHE A 259 -15.31 9.05 8.07
C PHE A 259 -15.19 8.64 9.54
N VAL A 260 -15.15 7.33 9.75
CA VAL A 260 -14.66 6.71 10.99
C VAL A 260 -13.24 6.25 10.75
N TRP A 261 -12.31 6.83 11.49
CA TRP A 261 -10.89 6.50 11.41
C TRP A 261 -10.61 5.45 12.46
N VAL A 262 -10.26 4.25 12.00
CA VAL A 262 -9.89 3.13 12.87
C VAL A 262 -8.42 2.83 12.70
N ILE A 263 -7.66 2.96 13.78
CA ILE A 263 -6.21 3.02 13.73
C ILE A 263 -5.61 1.98 14.67
N VAL A 264 -4.69 1.17 14.16
CA VAL A 264 -3.82 0.29 14.96
C VAL A 264 -2.38 0.83 14.90
N PRO A 265 -1.91 1.55 15.93
CA PRO A 265 -0.60 2.22 15.87
C PRO A 265 0.59 1.27 15.86
N ILE A 266 0.47 0.14 16.56
CA ILE A 266 1.50 -0.88 16.64
C ILE A 266 0.86 -2.25 16.49
N ILE A 267 1.08 -2.89 15.34
CA ILE A 267 0.65 -4.28 15.11
C ILE A 267 1.52 -5.28 15.90
N ASN A 268 2.82 -5.01 16.02
CA ASN A 268 3.79 -5.95 16.58
C ASN A 268 4.46 -5.40 17.86
N PRO A 269 3.72 -5.22 18.97
CA PRO A 269 4.25 -4.62 20.19
C PRO A 269 5.36 -5.46 20.83
N ASP A 270 5.32 -6.78 20.65
CA ASP A 270 6.33 -7.71 21.14
C ASP A 270 7.68 -7.47 20.46
N GLY A 271 7.69 -7.47 19.12
CA GLY A 271 8.90 -7.17 18.36
C GLY A 271 9.41 -5.75 18.64
N VAL A 272 8.51 -4.77 18.86
CA VAL A 272 8.92 -3.41 19.26
C VAL A 272 9.63 -3.45 20.60
N TYR A 273 9.05 -4.08 21.62
CA TYR A 273 9.64 -4.14 22.95
C TYR A 273 11.01 -4.84 22.94
N ARG A 274 11.12 -5.95 22.19
CA ARG A 274 12.36 -6.72 22.04
C ARG A 274 13.45 -6.01 21.23
N GLY A 275 13.17 -4.85 20.62
CA GLY A 275 14.12 -4.18 19.73
C GLY A 275 14.40 -4.98 18.45
N HIS A 276 13.39 -5.67 17.93
CA HIS A 276 13.48 -6.34 16.63
C HIS A 276 13.46 -5.34 15.47
N TYR A 277 13.90 -5.77 14.31
CA TYR A 277 13.79 -5.02 13.06
C TYR A 277 12.56 -5.43 12.25
N ARG A 278 12.23 -6.73 12.15
CA ARG A 278 11.24 -7.20 11.16
C ARG A 278 10.22 -8.19 11.69
N THR A 279 10.57 -9.02 12.65
CA THR A 279 9.75 -10.16 13.06
C THR A 279 9.10 -9.99 14.42
N ASP A 280 8.04 -10.75 14.67
CA ASP A 280 7.44 -10.89 16.00
C ASP A 280 8.31 -11.73 16.95
N SER A 281 7.76 -12.06 18.11
CA SER A 281 8.41 -12.88 19.13
C SER A 281 8.54 -14.35 18.78
N LEU A 282 7.95 -14.82 17.67
CA LEU A 282 8.16 -16.16 17.13
C LEU A 282 9.16 -16.17 15.95
N CYS A 283 9.80 -15.03 15.67
CA CYS A 283 10.62 -14.78 14.48
C CYS A 283 9.84 -14.90 13.16
N GLN A 284 8.54 -14.60 13.17
CA GLN A 284 7.69 -14.61 12.00
C GLN A 284 7.52 -13.21 11.42
N ASN A 285 7.58 -13.12 10.09
CA ASN A 285 7.22 -11.92 9.35
C ASN A 285 5.69 -11.82 9.28
N LEU A 286 5.07 -11.07 10.21
CA LEU A 286 3.62 -10.97 10.33
C LEU A 286 2.92 -10.47 9.05
N ASN A 287 3.61 -9.68 8.22
CA ASN A 287 3.08 -9.21 6.94
C ASN A 287 3.06 -10.31 5.84
N ARG A 288 3.11 -11.59 6.21
CA ARG A 288 2.94 -12.75 5.32
C ARG A 288 1.77 -13.64 5.73
N TYR A 289 1.05 -13.30 6.80
CA TYR A 289 0.05 -14.17 7.42
C TYR A 289 -1.39 -13.65 7.35
N TYR A 290 -1.69 -12.62 6.53
CA TYR A 290 -3.06 -12.09 6.40
C TYR A 290 -4.00 -13.01 5.61
N LEU A 291 -3.50 -13.96 4.81
CA LEU A 291 -4.38 -14.92 4.13
C LEU A 291 -5.06 -15.86 5.12
N ASN A 292 -4.30 -16.48 6.02
CA ASN A 292 -4.81 -17.45 6.99
C ASN A 292 -4.09 -17.26 8.35
N PRO A 293 -4.37 -16.18 9.08
CA PRO A 293 -3.73 -15.96 10.38
C PRO A 293 -4.18 -17.00 11.40
N SER A 294 -3.27 -17.40 12.28
CA SER A 294 -3.52 -18.34 13.37
C SER A 294 -3.88 -17.53 14.60
N LEU A 295 -4.96 -17.89 15.30
CA LEU A 295 -5.30 -17.25 16.58
C LEU A 295 -4.17 -17.39 17.62
N ASN A 296 -3.40 -18.48 17.56
CA ASN A 296 -2.34 -18.76 18.53
C ASN A 296 -0.98 -18.20 18.12
N ASP A 297 -0.64 -18.23 16.83
CA ASP A 297 0.70 -17.86 16.35
C ASP A 297 0.74 -16.43 15.81
N HIS A 298 -0.37 -15.96 15.23
CA HIS A 298 -0.50 -14.62 14.64
C HIS A 298 -1.69 -13.85 15.26
N PRO A 299 -1.83 -13.80 16.60
CA PRO A 299 -3.04 -13.27 17.26
C PRO A 299 -3.34 -11.82 16.86
N THR A 300 -2.30 -11.01 16.62
CA THR A 300 -2.43 -9.61 16.21
C THR A 300 -3.04 -9.48 14.82
N ILE A 301 -2.57 -10.29 13.86
CA ILE A 301 -3.08 -10.32 12.49
C ILE A 301 -4.48 -10.95 12.43
N TYR A 302 -4.73 -11.99 13.22
CA TYR A 302 -6.05 -12.59 13.35
C TYR A 302 -7.09 -11.54 13.77
N ALA A 303 -6.82 -10.82 14.87
CA ALA A 303 -7.76 -9.84 15.40
C ALA A 303 -8.02 -8.67 14.43
N ILE A 304 -6.98 -8.19 13.75
CA ILE A 304 -7.10 -7.15 12.71
C ILE A 304 -7.94 -7.65 11.53
N LYS A 305 -7.67 -8.86 11.02
CA LYS A 305 -8.41 -9.42 9.89
C LYS A 305 -9.88 -9.59 10.21
N GLU A 306 -10.20 -10.21 11.35
CA GLU A 306 -11.60 -10.42 11.77
C GLU A 306 -12.35 -9.09 11.94
N TYR A 307 -11.70 -8.08 12.53
CA TYR A 307 -12.30 -6.75 12.64
C TYR A 307 -12.57 -6.11 11.28
N ILE A 308 -11.61 -6.17 10.35
CA ILE A 308 -11.79 -5.63 8.99
C ILE A 308 -12.89 -6.38 8.22
N LEU A 309 -12.94 -7.71 8.32
CA LEU A 309 -14.01 -8.49 7.69
C LEU A 309 -15.38 -8.13 8.26
N ARG A 310 -15.47 -7.89 9.57
CA ARG A 310 -16.66 -7.32 10.20
C ARG A 310 -16.99 -5.94 9.65
N LEU A 311 -16.00 -5.05 9.42
CA LEU A 311 -16.25 -3.75 8.79
C LEU A 311 -16.83 -3.94 7.37
N HIS A 312 -16.22 -4.84 6.60
CA HIS A 312 -16.59 -5.14 5.22
C HIS A 312 -18.02 -5.67 5.10
N ASN A 313 -18.42 -6.59 5.98
CA ASN A 313 -19.79 -7.15 6.02
C ASN A 313 -20.89 -6.11 6.32
N THR A 314 -20.51 -4.86 6.65
CA THR A 314 -21.47 -3.76 6.83
C THR A 314 -21.53 -2.82 5.62
N ASP A 315 -20.84 -3.14 4.52
CA ASP A 315 -20.70 -2.33 3.30
C ASP A 315 -20.16 -0.90 3.53
N ARG A 316 -19.51 -0.69 4.68
CA ARG A 316 -18.96 0.61 5.08
C ARG A 316 -17.44 0.67 5.07
N PHE A 317 -16.76 -0.46 4.87
CA PHE A 317 -15.31 -0.48 4.77
C PHE A 317 -14.84 0.17 3.46
N TYR A 318 -14.07 1.25 3.57
CA TYR A 318 -13.76 2.12 2.43
C TYR A 318 -12.30 2.06 1.99
N ALA A 319 -11.36 2.03 2.95
CA ALA A 319 -9.94 2.00 2.64
C ALA A 319 -9.13 1.28 3.72
N TYR A 320 -8.03 0.67 3.29
CA TYR A 320 -6.97 0.08 4.12
C TYR A 320 -5.63 0.70 3.76
N ILE A 321 -4.92 1.23 4.76
CA ILE A 321 -3.61 1.86 4.60
C ILE A 321 -2.65 1.28 5.63
N ASP A 322 -1.63 0.58 5.16
CA ASP A 322 -0.60 -0.02 6.02
C ASP A 322 0.72 0.75 5.88
N LEU A 323 1.23 1.31 6.97
CA LEU A 323 2.38 2.22 6.99
C LEU A 323 3.66 1.46 7.34
N HIS A 324 4.63 1.49 6.42
CA HIS A 324 5.90 0.75 6.42
C HIS A 324 7.09 1.71 6.21
N ALA A 325 8.29 1.14 6.15
CA ALA A 325 9.49 1.87 5.79
C ALA A 325 10.39 1.06 4.84
N HIS A 326 11.05 1.77 3.93
CA HIS A 326 11.78 1.14 2.84
C HIS A 326 13.24 1.59 2.79
N ALA A 327 14.17 0.64 2.84
CA ALA A 327 15.61 0.94 2.88
C ALA A 327 16.22 1.28 1.51
N GLY A 328 15.72 0.67 0.42
CA GLY A 328 16.37 0.77 -0.89
C GLY A 328 15.89 1.92 -1.79
N HIS A 329 14.58 2.05 -1.97
CA HIS A 329 13.95 3.14 -2.73
C HIS A 329 13.86 4.41 -1.89
N LYS A 330 14.15 5.55 -2.51
CA LYS A 330 14.20 6.88 -1.89
C LYS A 330 12.83 7.56 -1.91
N GLY A 331 12.56 8.43 -0.94
CA GLY A 331 11.27 9.13 -0.85
C GLY A 331 10.17 8.27 -0.23
N ILE A 332 8.93 8.78 -0.29
CA ILE A 332 7.75 8.10 0.24
C ILE A 332 6.83 7.77 -0.92
N PHE A 333 6.43 6.51 -1.05
CA PHE A 333 5.66 6.03 -2.19
C PHE A 333 4.66 4.96 -1.76
N ILE A 334 3.77 4.56 -2.68
CA ILE A 334 2.70 3.60 -2.41
C ILE A 334 2.81 2.37 -3.27
N PHE A 335 2.68 1.23 -2.62
CA PHE A 335 2.34 -0.03 -3.25
C PHE A 335 0.82 -0.24 -3.19
N GLY A 336 0.18 -0.36 -4.34
CA GLY A 336 -1.24 -0.75 -4.45
C GLY A 336 -1.41 -2.06 -5.21
N ASN A 337 -2.64 -2.43 -5.54
CA ASN A 337 -2.93 -3.70 -6.20
C ASN A 337 -3.14 -3.54 -7.72
N GLN A 338 -2.86 -4.59 -8.49
CA GLN A 338 -3.33 -4.72 -9.85
C GLN A 338 -4.83 -5.01 -9.83
N LEU A 339 -5.60 -4.14 -10.49
CA LEU A 339 -7.06 -4.24 -10.54
C LEU A 339 -7.52 -4.66 -11.94
N PRO A 340 -8.68 -5.33 -12.07
CA PRO A 340 -9.04 -6.08 -13.28
C PRO A 340 -9.43 -5.22 -14.49
N ASN A 341 -9.89 -3.98 -14.28
CA ASN A 341 -10.31 -3.09 -15.37
C ASN A 341 -9.74 -1.68 -15.16
N LEU A 342 -9.70 -0.90 -16.25
CA LEU A 342 -9.15 0.45 -16.25
C LEU A 342 -9.88 1.40 -15.28
N HIS A 343 -11.20 1.28 -15.14
CA HIS A 343 -12.00 2.09 -14.21
C HIS A 343 -11.49 1.95 -12.77
N MET A 344 -11.46 0.71 -12.27
CA MET A 344 -10.99 0.41 -10.91
C MET A 344 -9.52 0.77 -10.74
N HIS A 345 -8.68 0.43 -11.73
CA HIS A 345 -7.25 0.72 -11.64
C HIS A 345 -6.94 2.23 -11.63
N THR A 346 -7.71 3.02 -12.38
CA THR A 346 -7.63 4.49 -12.33
C THR A 346 -8.00 5.01 -10.94
N GLN A 347 -9.06 4.48 -10.33
CA GLN A 347 -9.44 4.85 -8.96
C GLN A 347 -8.31 4.51 -7.96
N ASN A 348 -7.76 3.30 -8.03
CA ASN A 348 -6.65 2.84 -7.18
C ASN A 348 -5.36 3.67 -7.32
N CYS A 349 -5.16 4.34 -8.44
CA CYS A 349 -4.01 5.24 -8.63
C CYS A 349 -4.32 6.70 -8.23
N LEU A 350 -5.57 7.02 -7.87
CA LEU A 350 -6.03 8.41 -7.70
C LEU A 350 -5.55 9.04 -6.39
N ILE A 351 -5.66 8.34 -5.25
CA ILE A 351 -5.16 8.84 -3.95
C ILE A 351 -3.65 9.11 -4.01
N PRO A 352 -2.81 8.16 -4.46
CA PRO A 352 -1.37 8.42 -4.62
C PRO A 352 -1.09 9.61 -5.54
N LYS A 353 -1.86 9.78 -6.62
CA LYS A 353 -1.65 10.92 -7.52
C LYS A 353 -2.08 12.26 -6.91
N LEU A 354 -3.16 12.28 -6.13
CA LEU A 354 -3.60 13.47 -5.41
C LEU A 354 -2.62 13.87 -4.30
N LEU A 355 -1.98 12.89 -3.66
CA LEU A 355 -0.98 13.14 -2.62
C LEU A 355 0.21 13.99 -3.10
N THR A 356 0.51 13.98 -4.40
CA THR A 356 1.55 14.86 -4.98
C THR A 356 1.21 16.35 -4.85
N LEU A 357 -0.07 16.71 -4.65
CA LEU A 357 -0.48 18.10 -4.44
C LEU A 357 -0.25 18.57 -3.00
N TYR A 358 -0.01 17.63 -2.07
CA TYR A 358 0.05 17.90 -0.63
C TYR A 358 1.39 17.56 0.02
N SER A 359 2.28 16.84 -0.66
CA SER A 359 3.59 16.47 -0.13
C SER A 359 4.68 16.66 -1.17
N GLU A 360 5.71 17.46 -0.86
CA GLU A 360 6.88 17.67 -1.72
C GLU A 360 7.73 16.41 -1.89
N ILE A 361 7.69 15.54 -0.88
CA ILE A 361 8.57 14.37 -0.73
C ILE A 361 7.88 13.05 -1.09
N PHE A 362 6.61 13.11 -1.51
CA PHE A 362 5.88 11.94 -2.01
C PHE A 362 6.28 11.63 -3.47
N ASP A 363 6.88 10.47 -3.68
CA ASP A 363 7.34 9.99 -4.99
C ASP A 363 6.27 9.13 -5.67
N TYR A 364 5.45 9.76 -6.52
CA TYR A 364 4.45 9.04 -7.30
C TYR A 364 5.06 8.05 -8.30
N ASP A 365 6.22 8.37 -8.88
CA ASP A 365 6.86 7.51 -9.87
C ASP A 365 7.50 6.26 -9.22
N GLY A 366 7.78 6.33 -7.91
CA GLY A 366 8.14 5.18 -7.08
C GLY A 366 6.97 4.25 -6.76
N CYS A 367 5.72 4.66 -7.01
CA CYS A 367 4.55 3.83 -6.71
C CYS A 367 4.48 2.60 -7.63
N ASN A 368 4.01 1.46 -7.10
CA ASN A 368 3.96 0.22 -7.86
C ASN A 368 2.65 -0.56 -7.64
N PHE A 369 1.86 -0.64 -8.71
CA PHE A 369 0.55 -1.30 -8.77
C PHE A 369 0.54 -2.56 -9.65
N THR A 370 1.73 -3.09 -9.97
CA THR A 370 1.85 -4.25 -10.86
C THR A 370 1.50 -5.55 -10.16
N GLU A 371 0.96 -6.51 -10.93
CA GLU A 371 0.66 -7.86 -10.44
C GLU A 371 1.92 -8.56 -9.91
N LYS A 372 3.06 -8.35 -10.57
CA LYS A 372 4.36 -8.87 -10.13
C LYS A 372 4.69 -8.45 -8.69
N ASN A 373 4.37 -7.22 -8.31
CA ASN A 373 4.59 -6.73 -6.94
C ASN A 373 3.59 -7.32 -5.92
N MET A 374 2.44 -7.83 -6.36
CA MET A 374 1.50 -8.49 -5.46
C MET A 374 1.98 -9.90 -5.07
N TYR A 375 2.62 -10.62 -5.99
CA TYR A 375 2.92 -12.05 -5.82
C TYR A 375 4.42 -12.38 -5.68
N SER A 376 5.32 -11.39 -5.79
CA SER A 376 6.75 -11.62 -5.61
C SER A 376 7.04 -12.20 -4.21
N ALA A 377 7.90 -13.22 -4.15
CA ALA A 377 8.39 -13.78 -2.90
C ALA A 377 9.57 -12.96 -2.34
N ASP A 378 9.63 -12.85 -1.02
CA ASP A 378 10.81 -12.29 -0.35
C ASP A 378 11.99 -13.25 -0.46
N LYS A 379 13.19 -12.70 -0.67
CA LYS A 379 14.42 -13.51 -0.75
C LYS A 379 14.78 -14.20 0.58
N GLY A 380 14.19 -13.75 1.69
CA GLY A 380 14.50 -14.24 3.05
C GLY A 380 13.70 -15.48 3.43
N ASP A 381 12.41 -15.29 3.73
CA ASP A 381 11.50 -16.34 4.19
C ASP A 381 10.86 -17.15 3.05
N GLY A 382 11.03 -16.72 1.79
CA GLY A 382 10.41 -17.33 0.61
C GLY A 382 8.91 -17.12 0.51
N LEU A 383 8.31 -16.36 1.43
CA LEU A 383 6.87 -16.13 1.47
C LEU A 383 6.48 -15.03 0.48
N SER A 384 5.36 -15.24 -0.19
CA SER A 384 4.80 -14.30 -1.15
C SER A 384 4.20 -13.08 -0.46
N LYS A 385 4.31 -11.91 -1.12
CA LYS A 385 3.55 -10.71 -0.77
C LYS A 385 2.04 -10.89 -0.90
N GLU A 386 1.56 -12.00 -1.47
CA GLU A 386 0.13 -12.36 -1.42
C GLU A 386 -0.40 -12.45 0.01
N GLY A 387 0.46 -12.86 0.95
CA GLY A 387 0.17 -12.90 2.38
C GLY A 387 0.20 -11.55 3.10
N SER A 388 0.51 -10.45 2.41
CA SER A 388 0.53 -9.11 3.00
C SER A 388 -0.86 -8.55 3.24
N GLY A 389 -0.99 -7.64 4.21
CA GLY A 389 -2.28 -7.01 4.54
C GLY A 389 -2.94 -6.39 3.31
N ARG A 390 -2.18 -5.60 2.55
CA ARG A 390 -2.63 -4.94 1.31
C ARG A 390 -3.25 -5.92 0.31
N VAL A 391 -2.59 -7.04 0.04
CA VAL A 391 -3.01 -7.99 -1.01
C VAL A 391 -4.10 -8.92 -0.48
N ALA A 392 -3.89 -9.54 0.68
CA ALA A 392 -4.83 -10.49 1.27
C ALA A 392 -6.18 -9.84 1.55
N LEU A 393 -6.21 -8.64 2.14
CA LEU A 393 -7.47 -7.94 2.43
C LEU A 393 -8.19 -7.52 1.14
N TYR A 394 -7.46 -7.10 0.10
CA TYR A 394 -8.06 -6.86 -1.21
C TYR A 394 -8.72 -8.12 -1.78
N LYS A 395 -8.03 -9.27 -1.73
CA LYS A 395 -8.61 -10.53 -2.24
C LYS A 395 -9.89 -10.95 -1.51
N GLU A 396 -9.98 -10.67 -0.21
CA GLU A 396 -11.16 -11.03 0.60
C GLU A 396 -12.31 -10.04 0.44
N THR A 397 -12.02 -8.75 0.22
CA THR A 397 -13.02 -7.67 0.33
C THR A 397 -13.28 -6.91 -0.98
N ASN A 398 -12.45 -7.12 -2.00
CA ASN A 398 -12.45 -6.36 -3.26
C ASN A 398 -12.34 -4.83 -3.09
N ILE A 399 -11.87 -4.34 -1.94
CA ILE A 399 -11.67 -2.90 -1.74
C ILE A 399 -10.63 -2.34 -2.72
N ILE A 400 -10.95 -1.19 -3.30
CA ILE A 400 -10.06 -0.54 -4.29
C ILE A 400 -8.88 0.13 -3.58
N TYR A 401 -9.15 0.82 -2.49
CA TYR A 401 -8.15 1.58 -1.73
C TYR A 401 -7.48 0.70 -0.68
N SER A 402 -6.62 -0.20 -1.14
CA SER A 402 -5.78 -1.03 -0.28
C SER A 402 -4.31 -0.77 -0.60
N TYR A 403 -3.60 -0.17 0.35
CA TYR A 403 -2.26 0.35 0.13
C TYR A 403 -1.27 -0.07 1.20
N THR A 404 -0.02 -0.23 0.78
CA THR A 404 1.15 -0.15 1.66
C THR A 404 1.87 1.16 1.34
N VAL A 405 2.03 2.05 2.33
CA VAL A 405 2.83 3.28 2.21
C VAL A 405 4.22 2.97 2.69
N GLU A 406 5.20 3.19 1.83
CA GLU A 406 6.61 2.87 2.07
C GLU A 406 7.40 4.15 2.27
N CYS A 407 7.99 4.33 3.45
CA CYS A 407 8.72 5.55 3.79
C CYS A 407 10.23 5.32 3.88
N ASN A 408 11.03 6.00 3.07
CA ASN A 408 12.49 5.93 3.21
C ASN A 408 12.94 6.48 4.57
N TYR A 409 13.96 5.87 5.18
CA TYR A 409 14.49 6.24 6.51
C TYR A 409 15.23 7.58 6.56
N ASN A 410 15.66 8.07 5.41
CA ASN A 410 16.72 9.06 5.31
C ASN A 410 16.34 10.25 4.44
N SER A 411 16.03 10.02 3.16
CA SER A 411 15.84 11.09 2.19
C SER A 411 15.13 10.64 0.92
N GLY A 412 14.81 11.60 0.07
CA GLY A 412 14.27 11.36 -1.26
C GLY A 412 14.28 12.60 -2.14
N LYS A 413 13.83 12.40 -3.37
CA LYS A 413 13.74 13.47 -4.36
C LYS A 413 12.57 14.39 -4.00
N ILE A 414 12.76 15.68 -4.14
CA ILE A 414 11.66 16.64 -4.16
C ILE A 414 11.09 16.65 -5.58
N THR A 415 10.00 15.91 -5.78
CA THR A 415 9.40 15.68 -7.10
C THR A 415 8.21 16.59 -7.39
N ASN A 416 7.60 17.18 -6.36
CA ASN A 416 6.31 17.85 -6.49
C ASN A 416 6.41 19.35 -6.19
N LEU A 417 5.81 20.16 -7.06
CA LEU A 417 5.50 21.56 -6.78
C LEU A 417 4.11 21.64 -6.19
N LEU A 418 4.03 22.08 -4.94
CA LEU A 418 2.74 22.27 -4.29
C LEU A 418 2.07 23.53 -4.86
N PRO A 419 0.83 23.44 -5.39
CA PRO A 419 0.08 24.62 -5.76
C PRO A 419 -0.06 25.55 -4.55
N LYS A 420 0.18 26.85 -4.76
CA LYS A 420 -0.19 27.88 -3.80
C LYS A 420 -1.72 27.95 -3.81
N SER A 421 -2.35 27.71 -2.66
CA SER A 421 -3.81 27.84 -2.55
C SER A 421 -4.18 29.29 -2.87
N SER A 422 -4.95 29.50 -3.94
CA SER A 422 -5.42 30.83 -4.32
C SER A 422 -6.68 31.24 -3.54
N TYR A 423 -7.29 30.29 -2.82
CA TYR A 423 -8.53 30.46 -2.07
C TYR A 423 -8.25 30.58 -0.56
N LEU A 424 -7.85 31.77 -0.14
CA LEU A 424 -8.02 32.23 1.24
C LEU A 424 -9.28 33.09 1.27
N SER A 425 -10.46 32.51 1.45
CA SER A 425 -11.64 33.34 1.76
C SER A 425 -12.74 32.56 2.45
N ASP A 426 -13.35 33.23 3.42
CA ASP A 426 -14.50 32.85 4.25
C ASP A 426 -15.80 32.68 3.44
N GLN A 427 -15.74 32.14 2.22
CA GLN A 427 -16.89 32.00 1.34
C GLN A 427 -17.42 30.57 1.35
N GLU A 428 -18.57 30.40 2.02
CA GLU A 428 -19.36 29.16 2.07
C GLU A 428 -19.73 28.61 0.67
N ASP A 429 -19.63 29.42 -0.38
CA ASP A 429 -20.02 29.09 -1.76
C ASP A 429 -19.00 28.21 -2.54
N ILE A 430 -17.79 27.99 -2.03
CA ILE A 430 -16.76 27.20 -2.73
C ILE A 430 -17.09 25.68 -2.73
N TYR A 431 -17.93 25.22 -1.81
CA TYR A 431 -18.34 23.80 -1.74
C TYR A 431 -19.09 23.33 -3.01
N TYR A 432 -19.63 24.25 -3.82
CA TYR A 432 -20.48 23.93 -4.97
C TYR A 432 -19.79 24.02 -6.34
N THR A 433 -18.57 24.55 -6.43
CA THR A 433 -17.85 24.71 -7.72
C THR A 433 -16.90 23.56 -8.06
N TYR A 434 -16.76 22.55 -7.18
CA TYR A 434 -16.07 21.28 -7.46
C TYR A 434 -16.94 20.33 -8.29
N GLY A 435 -17.42 20.80 -9.44
CA GLY A 435 -18.50 20.14 -10.17
C GLY A 435 -18.50 20.30 -11.68
N ASN A 436 -17.52 20.97 -12.30
CA ASN A 436 -17.45 20.93 -13.75
C ASN A 436 -16.89 19.57 -14.19
N GLU A 437 -17.78 18.69 -14.67
CA GLU A 437 -17.45 17.53 -15.52
C GLU A 437 -16.86 17.95 -16.89
N GLN A 438 -16.32 19.17 -16.96
CA GLN A 438 -15.66 19.69 -18.13
C GLN A 438 -14.29 19.03 -18.22
N ILE A 439 -14.00 18.54 -19.42
CA ILE A 439 -12.74 17.88 -19.73
C ILE A 439 -12.01 18.81 -20.69
N ASP A 440 -10.89 19.35 -20.21
CA ASP A 440 -9.91 20.02 -21.05
C ASP A 440 -9.00 18.98 -21.74
N ASP A 441 -9.02 18.94 -23.06
CA ASP A 441 -8.26 17.99 -23.87
C ASP A 441 -6.75 18.25 -23.85
N GLN A 442 -6.32 19.50 -23.69
CA GLN A 442 -4.91 19.86 -23.57
C GLN A 442 -4.30 19.27 -22.30
N ILE A 443 -5.06 19.28 -21.19
CA ILE A 443 -4.63 18.69 -19.92
C ILE A 443 -4.55 17.16 -20.03
N VAL A 444 -5.55 16.52 -20.64
CA VAL A 444 -5.59 15.05 -20.72
C VAL A 444 -4.51 14.49 -21.65
N LEU A 445 -4.25 15.17 -22.78
CA LEU A 445 -3.31 14.71 -23.81
C LEU A 445 -1.88 15.25 -23.63
N GLY A 446 -1.69 16.26 -22.79
CA GLY A 446 -0.41 16.93 -22.55
C GLY A 446 0.61 16.11 -21.76
N ILE A 447 1.83 16.64 -21.68
CA ILE A 447 2.90 16.08 -20.85
C ILE A 447 2.75 16.68 -19.44
N PRO A 448 2.71 15.87 -18.36
CA PRO A 448 2.72 16.41 -17.01
C PRO A 448 3.99 17.24 -16.80
N GLN A 449 3.84 18.46 -16.28
CA GLN A 449 4.98 19.26 -15.86
C GLN A 449 5.58 18.61 -14.60
N GLN A 450 6.53 17.71 -14.77
CA GLN A 450 7.37 17.26 -13.67
C GLN A 450 8.51 18.26 -13.52
N THR A 451 8.58 18.91 -12.37
CA THR A 451 9.79 19.61 -11.94
C THR A 451 10.53 18.69 -11.01
N THR A 452 11.27 17.73 -11.57
CA THR A 452 12.24 16.99 -10.78
C THR A 452 13.35 17.96 -10.42
N THR A 453 13.39 18.41 -9.16
CA THR A 453 14.58 19.08 -8.66
C THR A 453 15.53 18.02 -8.13
N ASN A 454 16.83 18.14 -8.40
CA ASN A 454 17.84 17.27 -7.78
C ASN A 454 18.07 17.62 -6.30
N LYS A 455 17.23 18.48 -5.71
CA LYS A 455 17.30 18.82 -4.29
C LYS A 455 16.86 17.60 -3.48
N THR A 456 17.67 17.25 -2.49
CA THR A 456 17.39 16.23 -1.50
C THR A 456 17.83 16.78 -0.15
N TYR A 457 17.13 16.39 0.91
CA TYR A 457 17.50 16.73 2.28
C TYR A 457 17.18 15.55 3.19
N PHE A 458 17.74 15.56 4.39
CA PHE A 458 17.43 14.56 5.39
C PHE A 458 16.06 14.81 5.99
N TYR A 459 15.20 13.81 5.93
CA TYR A 459 13.89 13.89 6.53
C TYR A 459 13.98 14.03 8.04
N THR A 460 13.10 14.87 8.55
CA THR A 460 12.76 15.10 9.96
C THR A 460 11.46 14.37 10.29
N ILE A 461 11.10 14.31 11.58
CA ILE A 461 9.80 13.78 12.01
C ILE A 461 8.65 14.56 11.33
N ASN A 462 8.76 15.89 11.28
CA ASN A 462 7.75 16.75 10.67
C ASN A 462 7.51 16.44 9.19
N ASP A 463 8.54 16.06 8.43
CA ASP A 463 8.37 15.69 7.01
C ASP A 463 7.47 14.46 6.85
N TYR A 464 7.65 13.44 7.69
CA TYR A 464 6.76 12.26 7.71
C TYR A 464 5.34 12.64 8.15
N GLU A 465 5.20 13.49 9.17
CA GLU A 465 3.90 13.94 9.67
C GLU A 465 3.10 14.71 8.61
N GLN A 466 3.76 15.56 7.81
CA GLN A 466 3.14 16.28 6.70
C GLN A 466 2.64 15.33 5.60
N VAL A 467 3.32 14.21 5.35
CA VAL A 467 2.80 13.18 4.42
C VAL A 467 1.54 12.53 4.98
N GLY A 468 1.50 12.30 6.30
CA GLY A 468 0.31 11.83 7.00
C GLY A 468 -0.89 12.76 6.81
N GLN A 469 -0.70 14.07 6.98
CA GLN A 469 -1.71 15.08 6.65
C GLN A 469 -2.12 15.00 5.17
N GLY A 470 -1.16 14.92 4.26
CA GLY A 470 -1.42 14.83 2.83
C GLY A 470 -2.29 13.62 2.43
N ILE A 471 -2.14 12.48 3.11
CA ILE A 471 -2.99 11.29 2.88
C ILE A 471 -4.46 11.62 3.16
N ILE A 472 -4.76 12.34 4.23
CA ILE A 472 -6.12 12.77 4.58
C ILE A 472 -6.65 13.74 3.53
N MET A 473 -5.84 14.73 3.13
CA MET A 473 -6.22 15.69 2.09
C MET A 473 -6.56 14.99 0.76
N ALA A 474 -5.75 14.03 0.34
CA ALA A 474 -6.00 13.23 -0.86
C ALA A 474 -7.27 12.36 -0.75
N LEU A 475 -7.55 11.82 0.44
CA LEU A 475 -8.79 11.08 0.75
C LEU A 475 -10.03 11.97 0.74
N LEU A 476 -9.92 13.24 1.11
CA LEU A 476 -11.02 14.19 0.99
C LEU A 476 -11.24 14.58 -0.48
N ASP A 477 -10.16 14.86 -1.21
CA ASP A 477 -10.19 15.22 -2.63
C ASP A 477 -10.81 14.13 -3.51
N VAL A 478 -10.44 12.86 -3.28
CA VAL A 478 -10.97 11.73 -4.07
C VAL A 478 -12.50 11.60 -3.93
N ASN A 479 -13.05 12.09 -2.80
CA ASN A 479 -14.48 12.10 -2.48
C ASN A 479 -15.15 13.46 -2.75
N LEU A 480 -14.42 14.47 -3.24
CA LEU A 480 -14.90 15.86 -3.40
C LEU A 480 -15.39 16.50 -2.09
N LEU A 481 -14.72 16.17 -0.98
CA LEU A 481 -15.05 16.66 0.37
C LEU A 481 -14.06 17.70 0.89
N ASN A 482 -12.99 18.01 0.15
CA ASN A 482 -11.89 18.81 0.67
C ASN A 482 -12.17 20.32 0.59
N PRO A 483 -12.34 21.02 1.73
CA PRO A 483 -12.61 22.46 1.73
C PRO A 483 -11.43 23.31 1.25
N CYS A 484 -10.21 22.78 1.31
CA CYS A 484 -9.00 23.42 0.84
C CYS A 484 -8.31 22.55 -0.23
N SER A 485 -9.11 22.04 -1.17
CA SER A 485 -8.57 21.29 -2.30
C SER A 485 -7.60 22.14 -3.13
N LYS A 486 -6.52 21.50 -3.58
CA LYS A 486 -5.51 22.11 -4.46
C LYS A 486 -5.71 21.74 -5.92
N ILE A 487 -6.73 20.95 -6.24
CA ILE A 487 -7.03 20.51 -7.61
C ILE A 487 -7.25 21.70 -8.57
N PRO A 488 -8.02 22.75 -8.23
CA PRO A 488 -8.29 23.86 -9.16
C PRO A 488 -7.04 24.67 -9.51
N ASP A 489 -6.13 24.81 -8.54
CA ASP A 489 -4.85 25.50 -8.71
C ASP A 489 -3.78 24.61 -9.36
N SER A 490 -3.99 23.29 -9.40
CA SER A 490 -3.06 22.34 -10.01
C SER A 490 -3.06 22.40 -11.54
N GLN A 491 -2.13 21.67 -12.17
CA GLN A 491 -2.13 21.44 -13.61
C GLN A 491 -3.36 20.67 -14.13
N PHE A 492 -4.12 20.01 -13.25
CA PHE A 492 -5.27 19.19 -13.64
C PHE A 492 -6.57 19.99 -13.69
N LYS A 493 -6.70 21.09 -12.92
CA LYS A 493 -7.88 21.97 -12.81
C LYS A 493 -9.16 21.31 -12.27
N THR A 494 -9.47 20.08 -12.65
CA THR A 494 -10.64 19.33 -12.17
C THR A 494 -10.26 17.89 -11.83
N LEU A 495 -11.05 17.25 -10.95
CA LEU A 495 -10.88 15.83 -10.66
C LEU A 495 -11.19 14.96 -11.89
N ALA A 496 -12.10 15.42 -12.77
CA ALA A 496 -12.43 14.75 -14.02
C ALA A 496 -11.22 14.70 -14.96
N ASN A 497 -10.55 15.83 -15.13
CA ASN A 497 -9.30 15.93 -15.90
C ASN A 497 -8.19 15.06 -15.31
N LEU A 498 -8.01 15.06 -13.99
CA LEU A 498 -7.03 14.19 -13.33
C LEU A 498 -7.32 12.71 -13.61
N LYS A 499 -8.56 12.26 -13.44
CA LYS A 499 -8.98 10.87 -13.71
C LYS A 499 -8.74 10.49 -15.17
N SER A 500 -9.15 11.34 -16.11
CA SER A 500 -8.96 11.11 -17.55
C SER A 500 -7.48 11.06 -17.94
N PHE A 501 -6.68 12.01 -17.43
CA PHE A 501 -5.24 12.03 -17.63
C PHE A 501 -4.58 10.74 -17.11
N LEU A 502 -4.94 10.33 -15.90
CA LEU A 502 -4.39 9.14 -15.27
C LEU A 502 -4.77 7.87 -16.04
N ALA A 503 -6.04 7.71 -16.39
CA ALA A 503 -6.54 6.59 -17.16
C ALA A 503 -5.88 6.50 -18.54
N TYR A 504 -5.72 7.63 -19.24
CA TYR A 504 -5.04 7.70 -20.53
C TYR A 504 -3.58 7.21 -20.43
N ASN A 505 -2.84 7.64 -19.41
CA ASN A 505 -1.45 7.22 -19.21
C ASN A 505 -1.32 5.75 -18.80
N ILE A 506 -2.16 5.28 -17.86
CA ILE A 506 -2.24 3.86 -17.44
C ILE A 506 -2.51 2.96 -18.64
N MET A 507 -3.53 3.32 -19.43
CA MET A 507 -3.95 2.55 -20.59
C MET A 507 -2.82 2.37 -21.60
N LYS A 508 -1.91 3.34 -21.79
CA LYS A 508 -0.80 3.23 -22.75
C LYS A 508 0.28 2.22 -22.36
N VAL A 509 0.54 2.06 -21.07
CA VAL A 509 1.70 1.31 -20.55
C VAL A 509 1.33 -0.05 -19.96
N MET A 510 0.05 -0.27 -19.64
CA MET A 510 -0.42 -1.51 -19.02
C MET A 510 -1.19 -2.39 -20.01
N HIS A 511 -1.52 -3.61 -19.55
CA HIS A 511 -2.25 -4.61 -20.33
C HIS A 511 -3.64 -4.14 -20.83
N PHE A 512 -4.24 -3.11 -20.22
CA PHE A 512 -5.51 -2.52 -20.65
C PHE A 512 -5.50 -2.03 -22.12
N ARG A 513 -4.34 -1.66 -22.68
CA ARG A 513 -4.22 -1.29 -24.11
C ARG A 513 -4.71 -2.36 -25.09
N PHE A 514 -4.77 -3.61 -24.64
CA PHE A 514 -5.17 -4.74 -25.46
C PHE A 514 -6.68 -4.99 -25.43
N GLU A 515 -7.44 -4.30 -24.57
CA GLU A 515 -8.90 -4.38 -24.57
C GLU A 515 -9.48 -3.77 -25.87
N PRO A 516 -10.41 -4.44 -26.58
CA PRO A 516 -10.91 -3.98 -27.88
C PRO A 516 -11.48 -2.56 -27.87
N TYR A 517 -12.31 -2.23 -26.87
CA TYR A 517 -12.89 -0.89 -26.73
C TYR A 517 -11.81 0.17 -26.50
N LEU A 518 -10.92 -0.04 -25.52
CA LEU A 518 -9.85 0.90 -25.20
C LEU A 518 -8.85 1.09 -26.34
N ARG A 519 -8.56 0.02 -27.10
CA ARG A 519 -7.74 0.11 -28.31
C ARG A 519 -8.38 1.00 -29.38
N ARG A 520 -9.72 0.95 -29.53
CA ARG A 520 -10.46 1.86 -30.42
C ARG A 520 -10.41 3.30 -29.91
N VAL A 521 -10.61 3.52 -28.61
CA VAL A 521 -10.50 4.84 -27.97
C VAL A 521 -9.11 5.44 -28.21
N LEU A 522 -8.03 4.68 -27.97
CA LEU A 522 -6.65 5.12 -28.24
C LEU A 522 -6.44 5.52 -29.71
N LYS A 523 -6.99 4.77 -30.66
CA LYS A 523 -6.88 5.09 -32.09
C LYS A 523 -7.57 6.41 -32.43
N ASN A 524 -8.78 6.64 -31.91
CA ASN A 524 -9.54 7.87 -32.15
C ASN A 524 -8.89 9.09 -31.50
N ILE A 525 -8.38 8.95 -30.28
CA ILE A 525 -7.63 10.02 -29.60
C ILE A 525 -6.38 10.38 -30.41
N ASN A 526 -5.63 9.39 -30.91
CA ASN A 526 -4.41 9.62 -31.69
C ASN A 526 -4.67 10.22 -33.08
N ASN A 527 -5.80 9.89 -33.70
CA ASN A 527 -6.19 10.39 -35.03
C ASN A 527 -6.75 11.83 -34.99
N LYS A 528 -6.87 12.44 -33.82
CA LYS A 528 -7.37 13.81 -33.57
C LYS A 528 -8.78 14.15 -34.06
N GLU A 529 -9.53 13.19 -34.60
CA GLU A 529 -10.93 13.40 -34.99
C GLU A 529 -11.85 13.38 -33.76
N ASN A 530 -12.63 14.45 -33.55
CA ASN A 530 -13.62 14.56 -32.47
C ASN A 530 -13.08 14.23 -31.07
N ILE A 531 -11.87 14.73 -30.75
CA ILE A 531 -11.22 14.54 -29.43
C ILE A 531 -12.18 14.84 -28.27
N PRO A 532 -12.93 15.97 -28.22
CA PRO A 532 -13.78 16.27 -27.08
C PRO A 532 -14.86 15.20 -26.83
N ARG A 533 -15.49 14.70 -27.91
CA ARG A 533 -16.50 13.63 -27.83
C ARG A 533 -15.89 12.32 -27.34
N THR A 534 -14.71 11.97 -27.87
CA THR A 534 -13.99 10.74 -27.50
C THR A 534 -13.56 10.79 -26.03
N LEU A 535 -13.02 11.91 -25.57
CA LEU A 535 -12.62 12.11 -24.18
C LEU A 535 -13.82 12.14 -23.22
N LYS A 536 -14.96 12.71 -23.61
CA LYS A 536 -16.19 12.63 -22.79
C LYS A 536 -16.69 11.20 -22.65
N SER A 537 -16.75 10.46 -23.76
CA SER A 537 -17.16 9.05 -23.75
C SER A 537 -16.20 8.18 -22.92
N PHE A 538 -14.90 8.45 -23.06
CA PHE A 538 -13.86 7.81 -22.26
C PHE A 538 -14.00 8.13 -20.77
N TYR A 539 -14.28 9.39 -20.42
CA TYR A 539 -14.54 9.79 -19.05
C TYR A 539 -15.75 9.06 -18.47
N ASP A 540 -16.85 8.96 -19.23
CA ASP A 540 -18.05 8.25 -18.81
C ASP A 540 -17.77 6.75 -18.57
N TYR A 541 -16.92 6.14 -19.42
CA TYR A 541 -16.42 4.78 -19.21
C TYR A 541 -15.61 4.67 -17.93
N ILE A 542 -14.63 5.55 -17.67
CA ILE A 542 -13.83 5.49 -16.43
C ILE A 542 -14.60 5.98 -15.19
N LYS A 543 -15.81 6.51 -15.34
CA LYS A 543 -16.71 6.87 -14.23
C LYS A 543 -17.65 5.72 -13.86
N SER A 544 -18.15 4.98 -14.85
CA SER A 544 -19.23 4.00 -14.68
C SER A 544 -18.89 2.57 -15.07
N ASN A 545 -17.72 2.35 -15.69
CA ASN A 545 -17.34 1.11 -16.36
C ASN A 545 -18.35 0.65 -17.44
N GLN A 546 -19.16 1.58 -17.95
CA GLN A 546 -20.16 1.34 -19.00
C GLN A 546 -19.74 2.06 -20.28
N ILE A 547 -19.84 1.37 -21.41
CA ILE A 547 -19.67 1.97 -22.73
C ILE A 547 -20.94 2.74 -23.07
N ARG A 548 -20.84 4.06 -23.27
CA ARG A 548 -21.97 4.95 -23.57
C ARG A 548 -21.87 5.63 -24.94
N ASP A 549 -20.89 5.25 -25.75
CA ASP A 549 -20.73 5.80 -27.09
C ASP A 549 -21.29 4.91 -28.19
N ASN A 550 -21.68 5.55 -29.29
CA ASN A 550 -22.09 4.88 -30.51
C ASN A 550 -20.88 4.51 -31.39
N LEU A 551 -19.65 4.42 -30.86
CA LEU A 551 -18.49 3.98 -31.65
C LEU A 551 -18.67 2.55 -32.17
N GLU A 552 -19.54 1.75 -31.53
CA GLU A 552 -19.96 0.43 -32.00
C GLU A 552 -20.99 0.47 -33.14
N GLN A 553 -21.86 1.49 -33.18
CA GLN A 553 -22.95 1.56 -34.17
C GLN A 553 -22.46 1.93 -35.57
N ASN A 554 -21.26 2.50 -35.69
CA ASN A 554 -20.66 2.82 -36.99
C ASN A 554 -20.31 1.58 -37.82
N GLU A 555 -20.16 0.39 -37.22
CA GLU A 555 -19.95 -0.85 -37.99
C GLU A 555 -21.22 -1.32 -38.70
N GLN A 556 -22.41 -1.15 -38.10
CA GLN A 556 -23.68 -1.51 -38.77
C GLN A 556 -24.04 -0.54 -39.90
N GLN A 557 -23.57 0.71 -39.84
CA GLN A 557 -23.75 1.68 -40.93
C GLN A 557 -22.66 1.58 -42.01
N GLN A 558 -21.40 1.28 -41.66
CA GLN A 558 -20.33 1.05 -42.64
C GLN A 558 -20.48 -0.27 -43.40
N THR A 559 -20.95 -1.36 -42.74
CA THR A 559 -21.30 -2.59 -43.47
C THR A 559 -22.51 -2.40 -44.38
N LYS A 560 -23.51 -1.59 -44.00
CA LYS A 560 -24.65 -1.27 -44.89
C LYS A 560 -24.26 -0.41 -46.10
N GLN A 561 -23.25 0.45 -46.00
CA GLN A 561 -22.75 1.24 -47.15
C GLN A 561 -21.77 0.47 -48.05
N GLN A 562 -21.13 -0.60 -47.58
CA GLN A 562 -20.24 -1.44 -48.41
C GLN A 562 -20.98 -2.45 -49.31
N PHE A 563 -22.26 -2.75 -49.06
CA PHE A 563 -23.03 -3.69 -49.87
C PHE A 563 -23.76 -3.08 -51.09
N SER A 564 -23.46 -1.84 -51.49
CA SER A 564 -24.09 -1.22 -52.68
C SER A 564 -23.13 -0.88 -53.84
N ARG A 565 -21.89 -1.38 -53.86
CA ARG A 565 -20.98 -1.20 -55.01
C ARG A 565 -20.74 -2.52 -55.73
N LYS A 566 -21.17 -2.61 -56.99
CA LYS A 566 -20.88 -3.74 -57.89
C LYS A 566 -19.36 -3.96 -57.97
N PRO A 567 -18.88 -5.22 -57.96
CA PRO A 567 -17.44 -5.48 -57.99
C PRO A 567 -16.81 -5.07 -59.34
N PRO A 568 -15.55 -4.60 -59.37
CA PRO A 568 -14.88 -4.17 -60.59
C PRO A 568 -14.73 -5.32 -61.59
N GLN A 569 -14.90 -5.03 -62.88
CA GLN A 569 -14.85 -6.00 -63.99
C GLN A 569 -13.53 -6.82 -64.07
N GLN A 570 -12.48 -6.44 -63.35
CA GLN A 570 -11.21 -7.17 -63.28
C GLN A 570 -11.27 -8.40 -62.36
N GLU A 571 -12.02 -8.36 -61.25
CA GLU A 571 -12.17 -9.52 -60.35
C GLU A 571 -12.99 -10.66 -60.99
N LEU A 572 -14.01 -10.31 -61.78
CA LEU A 572 -14.79 -11.30 -62.54
C LEU A 572 -13.95 -12.00 -63.63
N LYS A 573 -12.98 -11.28 -64.20
CA LYS A 573 -12.05 -11.83 -65.21
C LYS A 573 -11.06 -12.80 -64.58
N LEU A 574 -10.54 -12.46 -63.40
CA LEU A 574 -9.60 -13.30 -62.65
C LEU A 574 -10.27 -14.56 -62.08
N GLN A 575 -11.52 -14.45 -61.61
CA GLN A 575 -12.32 -15.61 -61.18
C GLN A 575 -12.66 -16.55 -62.35
N LYS A 576 -13.02 -16.02 -63.53
CA LYS A 576 -13.26 -16.84 -64.72
C LYS A 576 -12.00 -17.56 -65.20
N GLN A 577 -10.83 -16.89 -65.19
CA GLN A 577 -9.56 -17.54 -65.52
C GLN A 577 -9.14 -18.60 -64.50
N THR A 578 -9.37 -18.36 -63.21
CA THR A 578 -9.05 -19.33 -62.14
C THR A 578 -9.96 -20.57 -62.23
N LEU A 579 -11.25 -20.38 -62.52
CA LEU A 579 -12.20 -21.48 -62.72
C LEU A 579 -11.86 -22.31 -63.97
N GLN A 580 -11.44 -21.68 -65.08
CA GLN A 580 -10.98 -22.40 -66.29
C GLN A 580 -9.70 -23.22 -66.05
N LEU A 581 -8.75 -22.69 -65.27
CA LEU A 581 -7.51 -23.40 -64.90
C LEU A 581 -7.78 -24.58 -63.95
N GLN A 582 -8.79 -24.46 -63.08
CA GLN A 582 -9.21 -25.55 -62.19
C GLN A 582 -9.94 -26.67 -62.94
N SER A 583 -10.82 -26.36 -63.89
CA SER A 583 -11.51 -27.37 -64.70
C SER A 583 -10.56 -28.11 -65.65
N GLN A 584 -9.58 -27.43 -66.25
CA GLN A 584 -8.53 -28.10 -67.06
C GLN A 584 -7.61 -29.02 -66.23
N LYS A 585 -7.37 -28.70 -64.95
CA LYS A 585 -6.63 -29.57 -64.02
C LYS A 585 -7.44 -30.81 -63.61
N LEU A 586 -8.77 -30.69 -63.47
CA LEU A 586 -9.64 -31.82 -63.14
C LEU A 586 -9.78 -32.83 -64.30
N GLU A 587 -9.72 -32.40 -65.56
CA GLU A 587 -9.84 -33.31 -66.70
C GLU A 587 -8.65 -34.28 -66.85
N LYS A 588 -7.45 -33.91 -66.38
CA LYS A 588 -6.21 -34.71 -66.48
C LYS A 588 -5.97 -35.72 -65.33
N LEU A 589 -6.92 -35.89 -64.41
CA LEU A 589 -6.79 -36.82 -63.27
C LEU A 589 -7.40 -38.21 -63.57
N PRO A 590 -6.74 -39.32 -63.18
CA PRO A 590 -7.28 -40.68 -63.34
C PRO A 590 -8.62 -40.86 -62.61
N GLU A 591 -9.58 -41.58 -63.23
CA GLU A 591 -10.99 -41.67 -62.77
C GLU A 591 -11.18 -42.13 -61.32
N ILE A 592 -10.25 -42.92 -60.78
CA ILE A 592 -10.30 -43.46 -59.41
C ILE A 592 -10.20 -42.33 -58.36
N GLN A 593 -9.50 -41.23 -58.67
CA GLN A 593 -9.41 -40.07 -57.76
C GLN A 593 -10.62 -39.13 -57.86
N LYS A 594 -11.28 -39.04 -59.03
CA LYS A 594 -12.49 -38.21 -59.23
C LYS A 594 -13.66 -38.66 -58.34
N LYS A 595 -13.88 -39.97 -58.19
CA LYS A 595 -14.97 -40.52 -57.38
C LYS A 595 -14.80 -40.26 -55.87
N SER A 596 -13.55 -40.20 -55.37
CA SER A 596 -13.26 -39.95 -53.95
C SER A 596 -13.54 -38.49 -53.50
N ILE A 597 -13.45 -37.54 -54.43
CA ILE A 597 -13.63 -36.11 -54.13
C ILE A 597 -15.12 -35.73 -54.16
N GLN A 598 -15.91 -36.32 -55.07
CA GLN A 598 -17.36 -36.11 -55.11
C GLN A 598 -18.08 -36.66 -53.87
N GLN A 599 -17.64 -37.79 -53.30
CA GLN A 599 -18.22 -38.32 -52.06
C GLN A 599 -17.94 -37.43 -50.82
N ARG A 600 -16.83 -36.70 -50.78
CA ARG A 600 -16.50 -35.79 -49.68
C ARG A 600 -17.29 -34.48 -49.71
N GLN A 601 -17.67 -33.99 -50.89
CA GLN A 601 -18.45 -32.74 -51.02
C GLN A 601 -19.91 -32.91 -50.60
N VAL A 602 -20.55 -34.04 -50.92
CA VAL A 602 -21.93 -34.34 -50.49
C VAL A 602 -22.04 -34.48 -48.96
N SER A 603 -20.95 -34.90 -48.31
CA SER A 603 -20.90 -35.06 -46.85
C SER A 603 -20.85 -33.72 -46.08
N GLN A 604 -20.32 -32.66 -46.70
CA GLN A 604 -20.17 -31.33 -46.07
C GLN A 604 -21.38 -30.41 -46.25
N GLU A 605 -22.21 -30.65 -47.27
CA GLU A 605 -23.46 -29.90 -47.45
C GLU A 605 -24.56 -30.36 -46.48
N ASN A 606 -24.58 -31.65 -46.11
CA ASN A 606 -25.55 -32.17 -45.14
C ASN A 606 -25.32 -31.71 -43.69
N SER A 607 -24.11 -31.26 -43.33
CA SER A 607 -23.82 -30.74 -41.98
C SER A 607 -24.18 -29.25 -41.80
N LYS A 608 -24.42 -28.50 -42.88
CA LYS A 608 -24.74 -27.06 -42.82
C LYS A 608 -26.23 -26.76 -42.63
N ASN A 609 -27.11 -27.72 -42.90
CA ASN A 609 -28.58 -27.53 -42.83
C ASN A 609 -29.24 -27.87 -41.48
N ARG A 610 -28.47 -28.03 -40.38
CA ARG A 610 -29.03 -28.40 -39.06
C ARG A 610 -29.03 -27.30 -37.98
N ASN A 611 -28.55 -26.08 -38.24
CA ASN A 611 -28.44 -25.01 -37.23
C ASN A 611 -29.26 -23.74 -37.56
N THR A 612 -30.51 -23.90 -37.98
CA THR A 612 -31.45 -22.77 -38.12
C THR A 612 -32.89 -23.19 -37.77
N SER A 613 -33.24 -23.22 -36.48
CA SER A 613 -34.61 -22.93 -36.00
C SER A 613 -34.68 -22.81 -34.46
N GLU A 614 -35.21 -21.66 -34.00
CA GLU A 614 -35.85 -21.36 -32.68
C GLU A 614 -34.94 -21.28 -31.42
N GLY A 615 -35.05 -20.35 -30.47
CA GLY A 615 -35.98 -19.24 -30.19
C GLY A 615 -36.15 -19.02 -28.67
N LYS A 616 -35.74 -17.85 -28.15
CA LYS A 616 -36.07 -17.22 -26.83
C LYS A 616 -35.67 -17.92 -25.50
N ALA A 617 -34.80 -17.28 -24.70
CA ALA A 617 -34.80 -17.37 -23.22
C ALA A 617 -34.09 -16.17 -22.53
N GLN A 618 -34.66 -15.70 -21.42
CA GLN A 618 -34.16 -14.67 -20.48
C GLN A 618 -33.02 -15.19 -19.57
N PRO A 619 -32.24 -14.34 -18.87
CA PRO A 619 -31.05 -14.77 -18.14
C PRO A 619 -31.36 -15.26 -16.71
N LEU A 620 -30.95 -16.50 -16.42
CA LEU A 620 -30.96 -17.13 -15.10
C LEU A 620 -29.82 -16.60 -14.22
N GLN A 621 -30.15 -15.69 -13.30
CA GLN A 621 -29.49 -15.62 -11.99
C GLN A 621 -30.02 -16.79 -11.12
N GLN A 622 -29.15 -17.28 -10.22
CA GLN A 622 -29.36 -18.39 -9.26
C GLN A 622 -29.00 -19.79 -9.76
N GLN A 623 -27.73 -20.18 -9.59
CA GLN A 623 -27.31 -21.50 -9.06
C GLN A 623 -25.78 -21.59 -8.95
N PHE A 624 -25.21 -20.97 -7.93
CA PHE A 624 -23.85 -21.30 -7.46
C PHE A 624 -23.76 -21.22 -5.94
N GLN A 625 -24.63 -21.98 -5.26
CA GLN A 625 -24.48 -22.35 -3.86
C GLN A 625 -25.05 -23.76 -3.68
N LYS A 626 -24.17 -24.77 -3.74
CA LYS A 626 -24.27 -26.10 -3.11
C LYS A 626 -23.23 -27.04 -3.73
N GLN A 627 -21.95 -26.87 -3.39
CA GLN A 627 -21.00 -27.98 -3.52
C GLN A 627 -19.71 -27.79 -2.71
N TYR A 628 -19.80 -27.53 -1.40
CA TYR A 628 -18.67 -27.77 -0.48
C TYR A 628 -19.18 -28.08 0.93
N LYS A 629 -19.84 -29.22 1.10
CA LYS A 629 -20.03 -29.89 2.41
C LYS A 629 -20.26 -31.38 2.20
N SER A 630 -19.17 -32.13 2.03
CA SER A 630 -19.04 -33.50 2.56
C SER A 630 -17.67 -33.99 2.15
N PHE A 631 -16.74 -34.13 3.08
CA PHE A 631 -15.86 -35.30 3.16
C PHE A 631 -15.03 -35.16 4.45
N ARG A 632 -15.57 -35.75 5.52
CA ARG A 632 -14.79 -36.17 6.68
C ARG A 632 -15.13 -37.64 6.95
N ILE A 633 -14.04 -38.43 6.99
CA ILE A 633 -13.81 -39.62 7.84
C ILE A 633 -14.44 -40.94 7.40
N THR A 634 -13.59 -41.89 6.98
CA THR A 634 -13.26 -43.18 7.67
C THR A 634 -12.18 -43.93 6.85
N LYS A 635 -10.96 -44.11 7.36
CA LYS A 635 -10.39 -45.23 8.18
C LYS A 635 -9.74 -46.38 7.36
N ASN A 636 -8.42 -46.51 7.59
CA ASN A 636 -7.59 -47.72 7.77
C ASN A 636 -7.49 -48.84 6.72
N CYS A 637 -6.27 -49.03 6.18
CA CYS A 637 -5.41 -50.24 6.27
C CYS A 637 -4.15 -49.99 5.42
N ALA A 638 -2.94 -49.87 5.98
CA ALA A 638 -2.02 -50.91 6.46
C ALA A 638 -1.04 -51.43 5.38
N LYS A 639 0.27 -51.25 5.65
CA LYS A 639 1.45 -52.06 5.25
C LYS A 639 1.82 -52.06 3.74
N ALA A 640 3.07 -52.08 3.28
CA ALA A 640 4.40 -52.23 3.88
C ALA A 640 5.49 -51.83 2.85
N THR A 641 6.72 -51.58 3.34
CA THR A 641 8.06 -51.84 2.73
C THR A 641 8.39 -51.17 1.38
N GLN A 642 9.59 -50.73 1.01
CA GLN A 642 11.02 -50.74 1.37
C GLN A 642 11.58 -49.61 0.44
N GLN A 643 12.57 -48.78 0.74
CA GLN A 643 13.91 -48.92 1.31
C GLN A 643 14.41 -47.51 1.63
#